data_AF-A0A4Y8MVP9-F1
#
_entry.id   AF-A0A4Y8MVP9-F1
#
_cell.length_a   1.000
_cell.length_b   1.000
_cell.length_c   1.000
_cell.angle_alpha   90.00
_cell.angle_beta   90.00
_cell.angle_gamma   90.00
#
_symmetry.space_group_name_H-M   'P 1'
#
loop_
_entity.id
_entity.type
_entity.pdbx_description
1 polymer ?
#
loop_
_entity_poly.entity_id
_entity_poly.type
_entity_poly.pdbx_seq_one_letter_code
_entity_poly.pdbx_strand_id
1 'polypeptide(L)'
;MIRNRINESSAGMAARLLAAFMLLIMAFGANAADCNAVWAATGAKPGSPTCRWDAYAGVPGGIQYYNCVSLPLIDAWCATPADDQPEASCPVADPVYPGSGAVTLTEADFVSGDEIPMLFARTYRSKSLTASATAMGPVWFHSWQRNLGLANANNGSTSTVLVYRESGEPITFVWSAGTWRTKAFTGLALAQTGSGWTLTDLSTETVESYSGQGVLQTERTKTGFVRTLSYDGSGLLTTVTQHAEGTDANKDITLRLDYDDKRRLSRLNDPLGGLTQYGYDANGNLVSVTWPDGYVRRYVYDDTRFKNALTGEIDESGNRIATWSYDAQGRAVAVTHPNAGQNVQLAYNAGSTIITGSKGSTTLSLSSIGGMLRPTGSASTKGNTNSGWDASGNLLKDTDASGGTSEYSYDDTGRPVRATVKSTGGTSITTIRYYDASGLRPSMIASPRLIQSFVYDANGNVTGISETPTTDATGSSAFDATKTDGVTTAYGMTYDAYNRLAFVMQLADGKSAAQWKVNRDSTGNVFAIIALGDIPQATEFISRDAAHRVQYGYNPTGDFYLRYDRRGRIDNFKFNEYASPANGGIRRVFKARFGYSPDGRVVSRTGTVAKDGSVLDLNDGTDIPVSSDETNQWIDNYNYGDSPVGPPANLQGARRLLGDNFLGTSTVCSGCHFSAGLIDGTVRGIAMVYRLLQNPVVRYGIGQGARKAAENWDRIKQMCKPAAETEVDGIPPGRIKSEYEDITVGDSVRNIETDVGKAEFEANLRNDGWEQTLSKDGKMDIFTKDGNRYGVRDQSNQGQPTADYFPAGSKGATVKIRLGTL
;
A
#
# COMPACT_ATOMS: atom_id res chain seq x y z
N MET A 1 75.59 52.91 38.11
CA MET A 1 76.29 52.46 39.34
C MET A 1 75.31 51.57 40.07
N ILE A 2 75.45 50.26 40.29
CA ILE A 2 76.56 49.30 40.41
C ILE A 2 75.90 47.94 40.03
N ARG A 3 76.32 47.22 38.97
CA ARG A 3 77.34 46.13 38.99
C ARG A 3 77.06 45.12 40.13
N ASN A 4 77.09 43.80 40.00
CA ASN A 4 77.51 42.89 38.95
C ASN A 4 77.27 41.46 39.47
N ARG A 5 77.28 40.49 38.55
CA ARG A 5 77.39 39.03 38.74
C ARG A 5 76.08 38.34 39.17
N ILE A 6 75.67 37.21 38.57
CA ILE A 6 76.50 36.12 38.07
C ILE A 6 75.95 35.59 36.74
N ASN A 7 76.81 35.64 35.73
CA ASN A 7 76.88 34.80 34.52
C ASN A 7 75.80 33.71 34.37
N GLU A 8 74.69 34.04 33.70
CA GLU A 8 74.06 33.03 32.85
C GLU A 8 74.75 33.12 31.50
N SER A 9 75.54 32.09 31.18
CA SER A 9 76.11 31.92 29.86
C SER A 9 75.00 31.99 28.82
N SER A 10 75.31 32.49 27.62
CA SER A 10 74.41 32.35 26.46
C SER A 10 73.95 30.88 26.29
N ALA A 11 74.74 29.92 26.78
CA ALA A 11 74.39 28.50 26.87
C ALA A 11 73.35 28.15 27.96
N GLY A 12 73.28 28.84 29.09
CA GLY A 12 72.32 28.56 30.18
C GLY A 12 70.90 29.05 29.89
N MET A 13 70.78 30.23 29.29
CA MET A 13 69.49 30.75 28.82
C MET A 13 69.02 29.98 27.57
N ALA A 14 69.94 29.61 26.68
CA ALA A 14 69.66 28.69 25.57
C ALA A 14 69.28 27.29 26.07
N ALA A 15 69.90 26.74 27.11
CA ALA A 15 69.57 25.41 27.64
C ALA A 15 68.21 25.36 28.33
N ARG A 16 67.77 26.45 29.00
CA ARG A 16 66.41 26.53 29.56
C ARG A 16 65.35 26.78 28.50
N LEU A 17 65.66 27.58 27.47
CA LEU A 17 64.82 27.68 26.27
C LEU A 17 64.80 26.36 25.50
N LEU A 18 65.91 25.61 25.40
CA LEU A 18 65.94 24.29 24.76
C LEU A 18 65.23 23.23 25.59
N ALA A 19 65.31 23.27 26.91
CA ALA A 19 64.57 22.35 27.78
C ALA A 19 63.07 22.67 27.80
N ALA A 20 62.69 23.95 27.81
CA ALA A 20 61.29 24.37 27.66
C ALA A 20 60.78 24.10 26.24
N PHE A 21 61.61 24.25 25.20
CA PHE A 21 61.29 23.94 23.81
C PHE A 21 61.30 22.42 23.56
N MET A 22 62.11 21.63 24.26
CA MET A 22 62.07 20.16 24.21
C MET A 22 60.92 19.59 25.04
N LEU A 23 60.51 20.23 26.15
CA LEU A 23 59.27 19.87 26.85
C LEU A 23 58.04 20.33 26.04
N LEU A 24 58.12 21.44 25.32
CA LEU A 24 57.12 21.81 24.31
C LEU A 24 57.12 20.81 23.15
N ILE A 25 58.27 20.44 22.59
CA ILE A 25 58.36 19.47 21.47
C ILE A 25 57.95 18.07 21.91
N MET A 26 58.20 17.65 23.15
CA MET A 26 57.69 16.40 23.69
C MET A 26 56.17 16.48 23.98
N ALA A 27 55.62 17.66 24.28
CA ALA A 27 54.18 17.88 24.35
C ALA A 27 53.52 17.99 22.95
N PHE A 28 54.28 18.41 21.92
CA PHE A 28 53.81 18.53 20.53
C PHE A 28 54.23 17.35 19.63
N GLY A 29 54.90 16.33 20.20
CA GLY A 29 55.45 15.18 19.48
C GLY A 29 54.84 13.82 19.84
N ALA A 30 53.87 13.77 20.74
CA ALA A 30 53.04 12.57 20.95
C ALA A 30 51.86 12.62 19.97
N ASN A 31 51.79 11.66 19.03
CA ASN A 31 50.66 11.54 18.10
C ASN A 31 49.36 11.38 18.90
N ALA A 32 48.42 12.33 18.76
CA ALA A 32 47.06 12.17 19.26
C ALA A 32 46.38 11.05 18.45
N ALA A 33 45.89 10.01 19.13
CA ALA A 33 45.05 9.00 18.47
C ALA A 33 43.72 9.63 18.01
N ASP A 34 43.16 9.17 16.87
CA ASP A 34 41.82 9.56 16.43
C ASP A 34 40.78 9.02 17.41
N CYS A 35 40.23 9.90 18.24
CA CYS A 35 39.35 9.50 19.31
C CYS A 35 38.04 8.87 18.81
N ASN A 36 37.55 9.19 17.60
CA ASN A 36 36.34 8.59 17.04
C ASN A 36 36.49 7.08 16.80
N ALA A 37 37.67 6.64 16.33
CA ALA A 37 37.98 5.23 16.13
C ALA A 37 38.19 4.49 17.46
N VAL A 38 38.66 5.21 18.49
CA VAL A 38 38.86 4.67 19.84
C VAL A 38 37.52 4.50 20.57
N TRP A 39 36.62 5.48 20.56
CA TRP A 39 35.27 5.35 21.17
C TRP A 39 34.40 4.31 20.46
N ALA A 40 34.54 4.18 19.13
CA ALA A 40 33.91 3.08 18.39
C ALA A 40 34.41 1.71 18.85
N ALA A 41 35.69 1.60 19.22
CA ALA A 41 36.32 0.38 19.70
C ALA A 41 35.95 0.02 21.16
N THR A 42 35.31 0.93 21.94
CA THR A 42 34.84 0.63 23.30
C THR A 42 33.41 0.08 23.36
N GLY A 43 32.69 0.02 22.24
CA GLY A 43 31.32 -0.52 22.15
C GLY A 43 30.21 0.49 22.40
N ALA A 44 30.55 1.77 22.54
CA ALA A 44 29.59 2.84 22.70
C ALA A 44 28.82 3.13 21.38
N LYS A 45 27.53 3.43 21.50
CA LYS A 45 26.65 3.64 20.34
C LYS A 45 26.18 5.07 20.31
N PRO A 46 26.58 5.85 19.31
CA PRO A 46 26.03 7.17 19.15
C PRO A 46 24.49 7.14 19.18
N GLY A 47 23.88 8.00 19.99
CA GLY A 47 22.45 8.11 20.19
C GLY A 47 21.87 7.17 21.24
N SER A 48 22.68 6.32 21.90
CA SER A 48 22.20 5.49 23.02
C SER A 48 22.29 6.20 24.37
N PRO A 49 21.37 5.93 25.33
CA PRO A 49 21.43 6.51 26.68
C PRO A 49 22.66 6.08 27.49
N THR A 50 23.33 4.97 27.11
CA THR A 50 24.54 4.45 27.77
C THR A 50 25.82 4.89 27.08
N CYS A 51 25.73 5.51 25.90
CA CYS A 51 26.88 5.78 25.04
C CYS A 51 28.01 6.48 25.79
N ARG A 52 27.66 7.52 26.56
CA ARG A 52 28.60 8.30 27.35
C ARG A 52 29.37 7.45 28.37
N TRP A 53 28.69 6.52 29.03
CA TRP A 53 29.31 5.64 30.03
C TRP A 53 30.23 4.60 29.37
N ASP A 54 29.78 4.02 28.26
CA ASP A 54 30.52 3.00 27.50
C ASP A 54 31.75 3.60 26.78
N ALA A 55 31.65 4.84 26.32
CA ALA A 55 32.74 5.57 25.67
C ALA A 55 33.80 6.05 26.66
N TYR A 56 33.41 6.32 27.91
CA TYR A 56 34.31 6.79 28.97
C TYR A 56 35.02 5.66 29.72
N ALA A 57 34.35 4.55 30.03
CA ALA A 57 34.89 3.49 30.88
C ALA A 57 35.95 2.59 30.19
N GLY A 58 36.02 2.59 28.85
CA GLY A 58 36.82 1.63 28.06
C GLY A 58 38.16 2.12 27.51
N VAL A 59 38.60 3.34 27.85
CA VAL A 59 39.82 3.94 27.26
C VAL A 59 41.11 3.39 27.94
N PRO A 60 42.14 2.93 27.19
CA PRO A 60 43.39 2.41 27.76
C PRO A 60 44.23 3.45 28.52
N GLY A 61 44.89 3.04 29.62
CA GLY A 61 45.78 3.90 30.40
C GLY A 61 47.14 4.14 29.73
N GLY A 62 47.37 5.35 29.19
CA GLY A 62 48.64 5.77 28.60
C GLY A 62 48.60 7.22 28.09
N ILE A 63 49.75 7.90 28.03
CA ILE A 63 49.82 9.36 27.79
C ILE A 63 49.28 9.80 26.41
N GLN A 64 49.26 8.88 25.43
CA GLN A 64 48.80 9.11 24.05
C GLN A 64 47.26 9.09 23.87
N TYR A 65 46.49 8.68 24.88
CA TYR A 65 45.01 8.65 24.85
C TYR A 65 44.37 9.70 25.77
N TYR A 66 45.17 10.58 26.36
CA TYR A 66 44.74 11.55 27.36
C TYR A 66 43.62 12.50 26.86
N ASN A 67 43.59 12.81 25.56
CA ASN A 67 42.53 13.62 24.96
C ASN A 67 41.22 12.85 24.71
N CYS A 68 41.22 11.51 24.71
CA CYS A 68 40.04 10.69 24.39
C CYS A 68 39.21 10.29 25.62
N VAL A 69 39.68 10.54 26.84
CA VAL A 69 38.85 10.47 28.07
C VAL A 69 38.14 11.81 28.35
N SER A 70 38.29 12.78 27.46
CA SER A 70 37.60 14.07 27.54
C SER A 70 36.09 13.85 27.39
N LEU A 71 35.36 14.03 28.50
CA LEU A 71 33.89 13.97 28.51
C LEU A 71 33.25 14.82 27.39
N PRO A 72 33.70 16.07 27.11
CA PRO A 72 33.19 16.86 25.98
C PRO A 72 33.32 16.21 24.59
N LEU A 73 34.35 15.40 24.39
CA LEU A 73 34.67 14.78 23.10
C LEU A 73 33.95 13.43 22.94
N ILE A 74 33.86 12.66 24.02
CA ILE A 74 32.99 11.47 24.14
C ILE A 74 31.52 11.86 23.93
N ASP A 75 31.07 12.92 24.61
CA ASP A 75 29.71 13.45 24.50
C ASP A 75 29.39 13.88 23.06
N ALA A 76 30.39 14.38 22.32
CA ALA A 76 30.23 14.78 20.92
C ALA A 76 30.09 13.58 19.96
N TRP A 77 30.87 12.51 20.15
CA TRP A 77 30.78 11.32 19.30
C TRP A 77 29.56 10.45 19.65
N CYS A 78 29.21 10.38 20.93
CA CYS A 78 27.99 9.71 21.39
C CYS A 78 26.69 10.40 21.00
N ALA A 79 26.75 11.61 20.46
CA ALA A 79 25.62 12.33 19.93
C ALA A 79 25.31 12.02 18.44
N THR A 80 26.10 11.19 17.74
CA THR A 80 25.78 10.73 16.37
C THR A 80 24.54 9.80 16.38
N PRO A 81 23.62 9.75 15.39
CA PRO A 81 22.53 8.78 15.40
C PRO A 81 23.01 7.35 15.05
N ALA A 82 22.36 6.30 15.59
CA ALA A 82 22.50 4.93 15.09
C ALA A 82 21.83 4.83 13.71
N ASP A 83 22.51 5.33 12.67
CA ASP A 83 21.97 5.79 11.38
C ASP A 83 20.59 5.18 11.03
N ASP A 84 19.52 5.94 11.27
CA ASP A 84 18.15 5.58 10.90
C ASP A 84 18.02 5.75 9.38
N GLN A 85 18.77 4.95 8.63
CA GLN A 85 18.69 4.92 7.18
C GLN A 85 17.24 4.61 6.78
N PRO A 86 16.70 5.30 5.76
CA PRO A 86 15.41 4.92 5.20
C PRO A 86 15.44 3.46 4.81
N GLU A 87 14.31 2.80 4.96
CA GLU A 87 14.20 1.36 4.77
C GLU A 87 13.14 1.07 3.72
N ALA A 88 13.57 0.40 2.66
CA ALA A 88 12.72 -0.11 1.61
C ALA A 88 12.48 -1.60 1.85
N SER A 89 11.91 -1.92 3.03
CA SER A 89 11.38 -3.24 3.38
C SER A 89 9.86 -3.16 3.64
N CYS A 90 9.16 -4.29 3.78
CA CYS A 90 7.72 -4.30 4.04
C CYS A 90 7.61 -4.33 5.54
N PRO A 91 6.78 -3.47 6.13
CA PRO A 91 6.55 -3.57 7.53
C PRO A 91 5.75 -4.85 7.84
N VAL A 92 6.03 -5.47 8.97
CA VAL A 92 5.41 -6.70 9.48
C VAL A 92 4.69 -6.41 10.81
N ALA A 93 3.73 -7.22 11.26
CA ALA A 93 3.22 -7.14 12.64
C ALA A 93 2.68 -5.77 13.10
N ASP A 94 1.64 -5.24 12.46
CA ASP A 94 0.99 -3.97 12.78
C ASP A 94 1.93 -2.75 12.93
N PRO A 95 2.22 -2.06 11.82
CA PRO A 95 3.37 -2.38 11.00
C PRO A 95 4.70 -1.94 11.62
N VAL A 96 5.68 -2.84 11.66
CA VAL A 96 7.05 -2.65 12.10
C VAL A 96 7.99 -2.93 10.94
N TYR A 97 8.83 -1.97 10.56
CA TYR A 97 9.88 -2.19 9.58
C TYR A 97 10.98 -3.08 10.17
N PRO A 98 11.21 -4.30 9.64
CA PRO A 98 12.07 -5.30 10.26
C PRO A 98 13.57 -4.96 10.30
N GLY A 99 14.08 -4.04 9.48
CA GLY A 99 15.49 -3.64 9.47
C GLY A 99 15.80 -2.57 10.53
N SER A 100 14.98 -1.54 10.59
CA SER A 100 15.12 -0.36 11.45
C SER A 100 14.41 -0.52 12.79
N GLY A 101 13.41 -1.41 12.86
CA GLY A 101 12.49 -1.55 13.98
C GLY A 101 11.55 -0.37 14.16
N ALA A 102 11.37 0.45 13.13
CA ALA A 102 10.45 1.57 13.15
C ALA A 102 9.00 1.07 13.06
N VAL A 103 8.17 1.44 14.03
CA VAL A 103 6.72 1.23 13.96
C VAL A 103 6.12 2.32 13.08
N THR A 104 5.27 1.95 12.13
CA THR A 104 4.50 2.87 11.30
C THR A 104 3.02 2.55 11.41
N LEU A 105 2.14 3.54 11.55
CA LEU A 105 0.68 3.33 11.52
C LEU A 105 0.05 4.39 10.66
N THR A 106 -0.66 3.99 9.60
CA THR A 106 -1.36 4.93 8.71
C THR A 106 -2.86 4.74 8.80
N GLU A 107 -3.58 5.84 9.03
CA GLU A 107 -5.04 5.87 9.09
C GLU A 107 -5.57 7.00 8.20
N ALA A 108 -6.67 6.72 7.50
CA ALA A 108 -7.35 7.70 6.68
C ALA A 108 -8.47 8.33 7.51
N ASP A 109 -8.49 9.66 7.58
CA ASP A 109 -9.52 10.42 8.30
C ASP A 109 -10.55 11.04 7.35
N PHE A 110 -10.21 11.23 6.07
CA PHE A 110 -11.14 11.66 5.02
C PHE A 110 -10.76 11.09 3.64
N VAL A 111 -11.77 10.71 2.85
CA VAL A 111 -11.64 10.28 1.46
C VAL A 111 -12.82 10.84 0.65
N SER A 112 -12.55 11.55 -0.44
CA SER A 112 -13.60 12.00 -1.37
C SER A 112 -14.01 10.91 -2.37
N GLY A 113 -15.12 11.12 -3.07
CA GLY A 113 -15.64 10.23 -4.11
C GLY A 113 -15.19 10.58 -5.54
N ASP A 114 -14.14 11.38 -5.67
CA ASP A 114 -13.60 11.76 -6.98
C ASP A 114 -12.86 10.61 -7.67
N GLU A 115 -12.67 10.71 -8.98
CA GLU A 115 -11.89 9.74 -9.78
C GLU A 115 -10.49 9.47 -9.25
N ILE A 116 -9.84 10.53 -8.75
CA ILE A 116 -8.63 10.45 -7.94
C ILE A 116 -9.01 11.07 -6.59
N PRO A 117 -9.33 10.25 -5.58
CA PRO A 117 -9.82 10.75 -4.29
C PRO A 117 -8.84 11.71 -3.62
N MET A 118 -9.37 12.78 -3.05
CA MET A 118 -8.61 13.58 -2.09
C MET A 118 -8.58 12.81 -0.77
N LEU A 119 -7.37 12.46 -0.34
CA LEU A 119 -7.11 11.69 0.87
C LEU A 119 -6.48 12.59 1.94
N PHE A 120 -7.11 12.66 3.10
CA PHE A 120 -6.43 13.07 4.33
C PHE A 120 -6.11 11.83 5.14
N ALA A 121 -4.82 11.51 5.24
CA ALA A 121 -4.34 10.41 6.06
C ALA A 121 -3.30 10.92 7.05
N ARG A 122 -3.25 10.25 8.20
CA ARG A 122 -2.25 10.46 9.24
C ARG A 122 -1.38 9.23 9.40
N THR A 123 -0.08 9.44 9.60
CA THR A 123 0.93 8.39 9.71
C THR A 123 1.78 8.59 10.94
N TYR A 124 1.78 7.64 11.87
CA TYR A 124 2.75 7.56 12.94
C TYR A 124 4.05 6.93 12.42
N ARG A 125 5.21 7.39 12.93
CA ARG A 125 6.51 6.73 12.73
C ARG A 125 7.33 6.82 14.01
N SER A 126 7.63 5.69 14.65
CA SER A 126 8.33 5.67 15.96
C SER A 126 9.75 6.24 15.93
N LYS A 127 10.38 6.22 14.75
CA LYS A 127 11.66 6.85 14.48
C LYS A 127 11.43 7.99 13.52
N SER A 128 11.54 9.25 13.96
CA SER A 128 11.43 10.36 13.02
C SER A 128 12.70 10.40 12.15
N LEU A 129 12.53 10.48 10.82
CA LEU A 129 13.65 10.73 9.89
C LEU A 129 13.98 12.22 9.78
N THR A 130 13.31 13.06 10.56
CA THR A 130 13.45 14.52 10.52
C THR A 130 13.64 15.08 11.92
N ALA A 131 14.45 16.13 12.04
CA ALA A 131 14.78 16.74 13.34
C ALA A 131 13.73 17.76 13.83
N SER A 132 12.62 17.97 13.12
CA SER A 132 11.63 19.03 13.42
C SER A 132 10.28 18.47 13.83
N ALA A 133 9.61 19.16 14.75
CA ALA A 133 8.21 18.89 15.10
C ALA A 133 7.32 19.03 13.84
N THR A 134 6.38 18.13 13.68
CA THR A 134 5.42 18.10 12.56
C THR A 134 4.14 18.85 12.93
N ALA A 135 3.24 19.01 11.96
CA ALA A 135 1.91 19.58 12.20
C ALA A 135 1.04 18.75 13.17
N MET A 136 1.43 17.51 13.52
CA MET A 136 0.70 16.63 14.43
C MET A 136 1.56 16.12 15.60
N GLY A 137 2.62 16.85 15.97
CA GLY A 137 3.50 16.48 17.09
C GLY A 137 4.88 15.98 16.64
N PRO A 138 5.63 15.22 17.46
CA PRO A 138 7.02 14.89 17.13
C PRO A 138 7.17 13.71 16.14
N VAL A 139 6.15 12.85 16.01
CA VAL A 139 6.26 11.53 15.33
C VAL A 139 5.02 11.14 14.52
N TRP A 140 4.05 12.05 14.39
CA TRP A 140 2.85 11.85 13.57
C TRP A 140 2.89 12.77 12.37
N PHE A 141 2.43 12.30 11.22
CA PHE A 141 2.46 13.03 9.96
C PHE A 141 1.07 13.07 9.35
N HIS A 142 0.79 14.03 8.45
CA HIS A 142 -0.39 13.97 7.59
C HIS A 142 -0.03 14.17 6.11
N SER A 143 -0.87 13.66 5.20
CA SER A 143 -0.59 13.61 3.75
C SER A 143 -0.34 14.98 3.07
N TRP A 144 -0.69 16.09 3.71
CA TRP A 144 -0.63 17.44 3.16
C TRP A 144 0.51 18.32 3.69
N GLN A 145 1.41 17.79 4.52
CA GLN A 145 2.57 18.55 5.03
C GLN A 145 3.89 18.29 4.27
N ARG A 146 3.80 17.65 3.09
CA ARG A 146 4.93 17.41 2.18
C ARG A 146 5.67 18.72 1.89
N ASN A 147 6.99 18.69 1.84
CA ASN A 147 7.83 19.86 1.59
C ASN A 147 9.19 19.48 0.99
N LEU A 148 9.94 20.49 0.53
CA LEU A 148 11.30 20.35 0.04
C LEU A 148 12.30 20.97 1.02
N GLY A 149 13.32 20.21 1.40
CA GLY A 149 14.53 20.68 2.06
C GLY A 149 15.52 21.21 1.03
N LEU A 150 15.67 22.54 0.98
CA LEU A 150 16.46 23.24 -0.04
C LEU A 150 17.81 23.77 0.46
N ALA A 151 18.23 23.43 1.68
CA ALA A 151 19.46 23.96 2.29
C ALA A 151 20.74 23.71 1.46
N ASN A 152 20.73 22.66 0.63
CA ASN A 152 21.87 22.26 -0.22
C ASN A 152 21.58 22.43 -1.73
N ALA A 153 20.53 23.18 -2.09
CA ALA A 153 20.15 23.50 -3.46
C ALA A 153 21.03 24.64 -4.03
N ASN A 154 22.34 24.39 -4.17
CA ASN A 154 23.38 25.38 -4.47
C ASN A 154 23.83 25.43 -5.95
N ASN A 155 23.07 24.84 -6.88
CA ASN A 155 23.34 24.85 -8.34
C ASN A 155 24.70 24.27 -8.79
N GLY A 156 25.43 23.55 -7.93
CA GLY A 156 26.68 22.85 -8.24
C GLY A 156 26.51 21.34 -8.44
N SER A 157 27.55 20.64 -8.93
CA SER A 157 27.53 19.17 -9.16
C SER A 157 27.38 18.32 -7.89
N THR A 158 27.43 18.93 -6.71
CA THR A 158 27.19 18.30 -5.41
C THR A 158 25.86 18.75 -4.78
N SER A 159 25.03 19.48 -5.54
CA SER A 159 23.78 20.02 -5.03
C SER A 159 22.78 18.92 -4.73
N THR A 160 22.10 19.03 -3.59
CA THR A 160 21.09 18.07 -3.15
C THR A 160 19.79 18.75 -2.72
N VAL A 161 18.67 18.09 -2.96
CA VAL A 161 17.34 18.48 -2.48
C VAL A 161 16.72 17.29 -1.76
N LEU A 162 16.21 17.51 -0.56
CA LEU A 162 15.43 16.52 0.16
C LEU A 162 13.95 16.74 -0.14
N VAL A 163 13.26 15.70 -0.59
CA VAL A 163 11.81 15.72 -0.82
C VAL A 163 11.16 14.93 0.29
N TYR A 164 10.49 15.60 1.23
CA TYR A 164 9.79 14.91 2.33
C TYR A 164 8.39 14.52 1.88
N ARG A 165 8.09 13.22 1.98
CA ARG A 165 6.81 12.64 1.57
C ARG A 165 5.82 12.59 2.73
N GLU A 166 4.63 12.07 2.47
CA GLU A 166 3.49 12.02 3.41
C GLU A 166 3.79 11.36 4.76
N SER A 167 4.67 10.35 4.79
CA SER A 167 5.13 9.67 6.00
C SER A 167 6.26 10.39 6.74
N GLY A 168 6.72 11.54 6.21
CA GLY A 168 7.93 12.23 6.67
C GLY A 168 9.23 11.68 6.10
N GLU A 169 9.17 10.62 5.27
CA GLU A 169 10.35 10.02 4.68
C GLU A 169 11.01 10.95 3.64
N PRO A 170 12.31 11.25 3.76
CA PRO A 170 13.02 12.05 2.79
C PRO A 170 13.50 11.22 1.60
N ILE A 171 13.28 11.74 0.40
CA ILE A 171 13.89 11.25 -0.83
C ILE A 171 14.96 12.26 -1.26
N THR A 172 16.21 11.79 -1.42
CA THR A 172 17.31 12.68 -1.80
C THR A 172 17.48 12.72 -3.31
N PHE A 173 17.30 13.90 -3.88
CA PHE A 173 17.68 14.21 -5.25
C PHE A 173 19.07 14.85 -5.28
N VAL A 174 19.89 14.42 -6.23
CA VAL A 174 21.22 14.97 -6.51
C VAL A 174 21.20 15.59 -7.89
N TRP A 175 21.85 16.74 -8.04
CA TRP A 175 22.04 17.37 -9.34
C TRP A 175 23.09 16.61 -10.15
N SER A 176 22.71 16.10 -11.33
CA SER A 176 23.63 15.39 -12.22
C SER A 176 23.29 15.65 -13.68
N ALA A 177 24.29 16.12 -14.45
CA ALA A 177 24.18 16.36 -15.89
C ALA A 177 22.96 17.21 -16.31
N GLY A 178 22.65 18.25 -15.54
CA GLY A 178 21.54 19.17 -15.87
C GLY A 178 20.15 18.70 -15.41
N THR A 179 20.06 17.61 -14.63
CA THR A 179 18.78 17.07 -14.14
C THR A 179 18.89 16.63 -12.70
N TRP A 180 17.82 16.78 -11.92
CA TRP A 180 17.73 16.22 -10.58
C TRP A 180 17.39 14.74 -10.65
N ARG A 181 18.22 13.90 -10.02
CA ARG A 181 18.07 12.44 -10.03
C ARG A 181 18.19 11.86 -8.63
N THR A 182 17.42 10.83 -8.35
CA THR A 182 17.61 9.99 -7.16
C THR A 182 18.67 8.92 -7.43
N LYS A 183 19.27 8.36 -6.37
CA LYS A 183 20.26 7.28 -6.51
C LYS A 183 19.66 6.01 -7.13
N ALA A 184 18.46 5.62 -6.67
CA ALA A 184 17.61 4.60 -7.29
C ALA A 184 16.49 5.26 -8.10
N PHE A 185 15.91 4.62 -9.11
CA PHE A 185 14.69 5.16 -9.74
C PHE A 185 13.52 5.14 -8.75
N THR A 186 12.98 6.32 -8.41
CA THR A 186 11.87 6.46 -7.45
C THR A 186 10.51 6.65 -8.12
N GLY A 187 10.47 6.77 -9.45
CA GLY A 187 9.27 7.20 -10.17
C GLY A 187 8.95 8.69 -9.99
N LEU A 188 9.85 9.47 -9.37
CA LEU A 188 9.68 10.90 -9.16
C LEU A 188 10.70 11.69 -9.99
N ALA A 189 10.26 12.78 -10.59
CA ALA A 189 11.11 13.73 -11.29
C ALA A 189 11.02 15.11 -10.63
N LEU A 190 12.16 15.72 -10.32
CA LEU A 190 12.24 17.04 -9.73
C LEU A 190 12.79 18.04 -10.76
N ALA A 191 12.18 19.22 -10.83
CA ALA A 191 12.66 20.33 -11.63
C ALA A 191 12.49 21.65 -10.88
N GLN A 192 13.43 22.58 -11.12
CA GLN A 192 13.32 23.94 -10.64
C GLN A 192 12.61 24.79 -11.72
N THR A 193 11.56 25.52 -11.33
CA THR A 193 10.72 26.29 -12.25
C THR A 193 10.62 27.74 -11.78
N GLY A 194 11.36 28.64 -12.43
CA GLY A 194 11.51 30.02 -11.95
C GLY A 194 12.14 30.04 -10.55
N SER A 195 11.50 30.74 -9.60
CA SER A 195 11.91 30.71 -8.20
C SER A 195 11.37 29.50 -7.43
N GLY A 196 10.44 28.73 -7.99
CA GLY A 196 9.79 27.58 -7.35
C GLY A 196 10.31 26.24 -7.85
N TRP A 197 9.59 25.18 -7.49
CA TRP A 197 9.94 23.80 -7.82
C TRP A 197 8.72 22.99 -8.22
N THR A 198 8.95 21.97 -9.03
CA THR A 198 7.92 21.02 -9.47
C THR A 198 8.41 19.60 -9.22
N LEU A 199 7.59 18.79 -8.56
CA LEU A 199 7.81 17.36 -8.41
C LEU A 199 6.73 16.62 -9.19
N THR A 200 7.12 15.78 -10.14
CA THR A 200 6.21 14.98 -10.95
C THR A 200 6.31 13.53 -10.53
N ASP A 201 5.20 12.92 -10.13
CA ASP A 201 5.06 11.47 -10.05
C ASP A 201 4.87 10.93 -11.47
N LEU A 202 5.89 10.26 -12.00
CA LEU A 202 5.92 9.74 -13.37
C LEU A 202 4.95 8.56 -13.56
N SER A 203 4.47 7.94 -12.46
CA SER A 203 3.53 6.84 -12.52
C SER A 203 2.09 7.32 -12.62
N THR A 204 1.72 8.36 -11.87
CA THR A 204 0.36 8.94 -11.89
C THR A 204 0.24 10.16 -12.80
N GLU A 205 1.38 10.72 -13.24
CA GLU A 205 1.51 12.03 -13.87
C GLU A 205 0.94 13.18 -13.02
N THR A 206 0.88 12.98 -11.70
CA THR A 206 0.51 14.02 -10.76
C THR A 206 1.69 14.98 -10.59
N VAL A 207 1.42 16.28 -10.68
CA VAL A 207 2.43 17.33 -10.58
C VAL A 207 2.19 18.16 -9.33
N GLU A 208 3.15 18.15 -8.42
CA GLU A 208 3.19 19.02 -7.25
C GLU A 208 3.99 20.28 -7.57
N SER A 209 3.51 21.44 -7.15
CA SER A 209 4.24 22.70 -7.22
C SER A 209 4.62 23.18 -5.82
N TYR A 210 5.81 23.76 -5.72
CA TYR A 210 6.37 24.26 -4.47
C TYR A 210 6.88 25.68 -4.65
N SER A 211 6.77 26.48 -3.59
CA SER A 211 7.39 27.79 -3.51
C SER A 211 8.92 27.70 -3.54
N GLY A 212 9.60 28.84 -3.67
CA GLY A 212 11.07 28.89 -3.58
C GLY A 212 11.65 28.55 -2.22
N GLN A 213 10.82 28.42 -1.19
CA GLN A 213 11.19 27.94 0.14
C GLN A 213 10.83 26.46 0.35
N GLY A 214 10.36 25.76 -0.70
CA GLY A 214 10.03 24.34 -0.62
C GLY A 214 8.68 24.03 0.03
N VAL A 215 7.80 25.03 0.22
CA VAL A 215 6.43 24.83 0.72
C VAL A 215 5.53 24.37 -0.42
N LEU A 216 4.79 23.26 -0.24
CA LEU A 216 3.81 22.73 -1.22
C LEU A 216 2.69 23.75 -1.45
N GLN A 217 2.37 24.05 -2.70
CA GLN A 217 1.35 25.04 -3.08
C GLN A 217 0.17 24.39 -3.79
N THR A 218 0.46 23.53 -4.77
CA THR A 218 -0.59 22.82 -5.51
C THR A 218 -0.20 21.39 -5.80
N GLU A 219 -1.20 20.53 -5.96
CA GLU A 219 -1.08 19.23 -6.59
C GLU A 219 -2.08 19.17 -7.76
N ARG A 220 -1.62 18.88 -8.97
CA ARG A 220 -2.44 18.76 -10.18
C ARG A 220 -2.43 17.32 -10.65
N THR A 221 -3.58 16.67 -10.66
CA THR A 221 -3.70 15.31 -11.16
C THR A 221 -3.79 15.31 -12.68
N LYS A 222 -3.45 14.17 -13.30
CA LYS A 222 -3.62 14.00 -14.76
C LYS A 222 -5.08 14.07 -15.23
N THR A 223 -6.04 13.89 -14.31
CA THR A 223 -7.49 13.98 -14.59
C THR A 223 -8.02 15.41 -14.48
N GLY A 224 -7.15 16.42 -14.33
CA GLY A 224 -7.56 17.83 -14.33
C GLY A 224 -8.11 18.32 -12.99
N PHE A 225 -7.88 17.58 -11.89
CA PHE A 225 -8.16 18.09 -10.55
C PHE A 225 -6.93 18.85 -10.02
N VAL A 226 -7.14 20.08 -9.56
CA VAL A 226 -6.15 20.92 -8.92
C VAL A 226 -6.49 21.01 -7.45
N ARG A 227 -5.54 20.64 -6.60
CA ARG A 227 -5.63 20.74 -5.14
C ARG A 227 -4.73 21.87 -4.68
N THR A 228 -5.31 22.93 -4.16
CA THR A 228 -4.60 24.14 -3.73
C THR A 228 -4.53 24.20 -2.22
N LEU A 229 -3.31 24.44 -1.72
CA LEU A 229 -3.00 24.58 -0.30
C LEU A 229 -2.93 26.07 0.05
N SER A 230 -3.65 26.48 1.10
CA SER A 230 -3.58 27.86 1.63
C SER A 230 -3.02 27.89 3.04
N TYR A 231 -2.14 28.84 3.30
CA TYR A 231 -1.42 28.97 4.56
C TYR A 231 -1.77 30.30 5.24
N ASP A 232 -1.81 30.31 6.57
CA ASP A 232 -1.93 31.55 7.32
C ASP A 232 -0.61 32.34 7.36
N GLY A 233 -0.64 33.54 7.94
CA GLY A 233 0.56 34.39 8.08
C GLY A 233 1.66 33.81 8.97
N SER A 234 1.38 32.74 9.71
CA SER A 234 2.37 32.00 10.51
C SER A 234 2.98 30.81 9.75
N GLY A 235 2.44 30.47 8.56
CA GLY A 235 2.87 29.35 7.74
C GLY A 235 2.18 28.03 8.05
N LEU A 236 1.04 28.04 8.76
CA LEU A 236 0.24 26.82 9.00
C LEU A 236 -0.76 26.60 7.87
N LEU A 237 -0.90 25.34 7.43
CA LEU A 237 -1.83 24.95 6.37
C LEU A 237 -3.27 25.03 6.88
N THR A 238 -4.04 26.03 6.43
CA THR A 238 -5.41 26.23 6.91
C THR A 238 -6.45 25.53 6.05
N THR A 239 -6.22 25.43 4.73
CA THR A 239 -7.18 24.77 3.83
C THR A 239 -6.49 23.98 2.73
N VAL A 240 -7.11 22.86 2.35
CA VAL A 240 -6.84 22.15 1.10
C VAL A 240 -8.13 22.18 0.28
N THR A 241 -8.10 22.85 -0.87
CA THR A 241 -9.26 22.97 -1.76
C THR A 241 -9.00 22.21 -3.04
N GLN A 242 -9.89 21.28 -3.39
CA GLN A 242 -9.85 20.60 -4.68
C GLN A 242 -10.87 21.21 -5.63
N HIS A 243 -10.38 21.62 -6.79
CA HIS A 243 -11.14 22.14 -7.91
C HIS A 243 -10.93 21.26 -9.15
N ALA A 244 -12.00 20.98 -9.88
CA ALA A 244 -11.89 20.34 -11.19
C ALA A 244 -11.84 21.39 -12.29
N GLU A 245 -10.86 21.30 -13.18
CA GLU A 245 -10.74 22.28 -14.26
C GLU A 245 -11.99 22.32 -15.14
N GLY A 246 -12.42 23.56 -15.42
CA GLY A 246 -13.61 23.81 -16.23
C GLY A 246 -14.94 23.69 -15.50
N THR A 247 -14.94 23.55 -14.17
CA THR A 247 -16.18 23.49 -13.38
C THR A 247 -16.41 24.76 -12.56
N ASP A 248 -17.58 24.87 -11.94
CA ASP A 248 -17.91 25.96 -11.01
C ASP A 248 -17.22 25.70 -9.65
N ALA A 249 -16.60 26.72 -9.07
CA ALA A 249 -15.97 26.66 -7.75
C ALA A 249 -16.96 26.34 -6.61
N ASN A 250 -18.26 26.56 -6.83
CA ASN A 250 -19.31 26.09 -5.89
C ASN A 250 -19.39 24.56 -5.77
N LYS A 251 -18.66 23.83 -6.64
CA LYS A 251 -18.52 22.37 -6.61
C LYS A 251 -17.17 21.94 -6.06
N ASP A 252 -16.40 22.83 -5.45
CA ASP A 252 -15.11 22.48 -4.89
C ASP A 252 -15.26 21.76 -3.55
N ILE A 253 -14.33 20.84 -3.29
CA ILE A 253 -14.19 20.21 -1.99
C ILE A 253 -13.17 20.99 -1.18
N THR A 254 -13.50 21.42 0.03
CA THR A 254 -12.55 22.09 0.93
C THR A 254 -12.42 21.35 2.25
N LEU A 255 -11.19 20.96 2.60
CA LEU A 255 -10.82 20.58 3.96
C LEU A 255 -10.32 21.80 4.72
N ARG A 256 -10.76 21.99 5.97
CA ARG A 256 -10.26 23.05 6.85
C ARG A 256 -9.57 22.46 8.07
N LEU A 257 -8.38 22.96 8.35
CA LEU A 257 -7.50 22.50 9.42
C LEU A 257 -7.39 23.61 10.48
N ASP A 258 -7.75 23.27 11.72
CA ASP A 258 -7.57 24.19 12.86
C ASP A 258 -6.44 23.72 13.76
N TYR A 259 -5.69 24.66 14.32
CA TYR A 259 -4.54 24.38 15.17
C TYR A 259 -4.75 24.82 16.61
N ASP A 260 -4.11 24.11 17.54
CA ASP A 260 -4.01 24.55 18.93
C ASP A 260 -2.97 25.68 19.11
N ASP A 261 -2.86 26.18 20.34
CA ASP A 261 -1.91 27.23 20.74
C ASP A 261 -0.43 26.81 20.58
N LYS A 262 -0.16 25.50 20.49
CA LYS A 262 1.15 24.90 20.21
C LYS A 262 1.35 24.61 18.73
N ARG A 263 0.48 25.11 17.84
CA ARG A 263 0.55 24.95 16.38
C ARG A 263 0.46 23.50 15.91
N ARG A 264 -0.27 22.65 16.64
CA ARG A 264 -0.58 21.26 16.27
C ARG A 264 -2.02 21.16 15.78
N LEU A 265 -2.27 20.31 14.79
CA LEU A 265 -3.60 20.11 14.21
C LEU A 265 -4.57 19.62 15.30
N SER A 266 -5.54 20.44 15.65
CA SER A 266 -6.56 20.13 16.66
C SER A 266 -7.84 19.59 16.03
N ARG A 267 -8.18 20.04 14.82
CA ARG A 267 -9.43 19.67 14.13
C ARG A 267 -9.25 19.60 12.62
N LEU A 268 -9.86 18.60 12.02
CA LEU A 268 -10.10 18.49 10.58
C LEU A 268 -11.60 18.62 10.35
N ASN A 269 -12.00 19.62 9.57
CA ASN A 269 -13.38 19.84 9.16
C ASN A 269 -13.53 19.38 7.70
N ASP A 270 -14.42 18.41 7.49
CA ASP A 270 -14.73 17.88 6.17
C ASP A 270 -15.80 18.74 5.45
N PRO A 271 -16.03 18.51 4.14
CA PRO A 271 -16.98 19.28 3.33
C PRO A 271 -18.46 19.06 3.70
N LEU A 272 -18.79 17.97 4.39
CA LEU A 272 -20.13 17.69 4.90
C LEU A 272 -20.35 18.34 6.29
N GLY A 273 -19.35 19.01 6.85
CA GLY A 273 -19.36 19.56 8.20
C GLY A 273 -19.04 18.52 9.28
N GLY A 274 -18.58 17.32 8.90
CA GLY A 274 -18.04 16.33 9.81
C GLY A 274 -16.75 16.85 10.44
N LEU A 275 -16.63 16.63 11.76
CA LEU A 275 -15.51 17.10 12.55
C LEU A 275 -14.72 15.91 13.12
N THR A 276 -13.46 15.81 12.72
CA THR A 276 -12.47 14.91 13.35
C THR A 276 -11.58 15.72 14.29
N GLN A 277 -11.48 15.29 15.55
CA GLN A 277 -10.74 15.99 16.60
C GLN A 277 -9.50 15.21 17.03
N TYR A 278 -8.41 15.92 17.29
CA TYR A 278 -7.11 15.35 17.67
C TYR A 278 -6.70 15.84 19.06
N GLY A 279 -6.50 14.90 19.98
CA GLY A 279 -6.10 15.18 21.37
C GLY A 279 -4.65 14.78 21.63
N TYR A 280 -3.93 15.63 22.37
CA TYR A 280 -2.49 15.47 22.62
C TYR A 280 -2.15 15.46 24.10
N ASP A 281 -1.08 14.74 24.46
CA ASP A 281 -0.47 14.84 25.78
C ASP A 281 0.47 16.06 25.92
N ALA A 282 1.11 16.16 27.09
CA ALA A 282 2.08 17.21 27.39
C ALA A 282 3.40 17.11 26.61
N ASN A 283 3.77 15.91 26.14
CA ASN A 283 4.97 15.65 25.34
C ASN A 283 4.76 15.94 23.85
N GLY A 284 3.52 16.15 23.42
CA GLY A 284 3.19 16.38 22.02
C GLY A 284 2.65 15.16 21.30
N ASN A 285 2.50 14.01 21.95
CA ASN A 285 2.02 12.79 21.33
C ASN A 285 0.52 12.87 21.08
N LEU A 286 0.09 12.41 19.91
CA LEU A 286 -1.33 12.21 19.62
C LEU A 286 -1.83 11.03 20.44
N VAL A 287 -2.72 11.28 21.40
CA VAL A 287 -3.26 10.26 22.33
C VAL A 287 -4.71 9.89 22.03
N SER A 288 -5.42 10.70 21.26
CA SER A 288 -6.80 10.40 20.88
C SER A 288 -7.21 11.01 19.54
N VAL A 289 -8.03 10.29 18.78
CA VAL A 289 -8.73 10.79 17.60
C VAL A 289 -10.21 10.47 17.74
N THR A 290 -11.03 11.51 17.62
CA THR A 290 -12.51 11.41 17.71
C THR A 290 -13.11 11.72 16.35
N TRP A 291 -13.84 10.76 15.77
CA TRP A 291 -14.49 10.92 14.46
C TRP A 291 -15.88 11.61 14.58
N PRO A 292 -16.51 12.00 13.46
CA PRO A 292 -17.81 12.70 13.48
C PRO A 292 -18.99 11.90 14.04
N ASP A 293 -18.86 10.58 14.19
CA ASP A 293 -19.84 9.73 14.86
C ASP A 293 -19.64 9.64 16.39
N GLY A 294 -18.58 10.27 16.91
CA GLY A 294 -18.27 10.35 18.35
C GLY A 294 -17.39 9.21 18.87
N TYR A 295 -17.04 8.24 18.03
CA TYR A 295 -16.14 7.16 18.43
C TYR A 295 -14.68 7.63 18.52
N VAL A 296 -13.94 7.06 19.47
CA VAL A 296 -12.61 7.56 19.87
C VAL A 296 -11.57 6.45 19.81
N ARG A 297 -10.57 6.59 18.94
CA ARG A 297 -9.36 5.77 18.97
C ARG A 297 -8.31 6.41 19.88
N ARG A 298 -7.57 5.59 20.63
CA ARG A 298 -6.52 6.09 21.54
C ARG A 298 -5.18 5.43 21.30
N TYR A 299 -4.13 6.19 21.58
CA TYR A 299 -2.73 5.80 21.46
C TYR A 299 -2.04 5.97 22.80
N VAL A 300 -1.22 4.99 23.17
CA VAL A 300 -0.61 4.87 24.50
C VAL A 300 0.90 4.96 24.37
N TYR A 301 1.54 5.73 25.26
CA TYR A 301 2.98 6.03 25.25
C TYR A 301 3.55 5.88 26.67
N ASP A 302 3.67 4.64 27.13
CA ASP A 302 4.06 4.33 28.52
C ASP A 302 5.57 4.08 28.68
N ASP A 303 6.35 4.06 27.60
CA ASP A 303 7.79 3.82 27.68
C ASP A 303 8.51 5.09 28.14
N THR A 304 8.91 5.11 29.41
CA THR A 304 9.62 6.24 30.01
C THR A 304 11.00 6.52 29.39
N ARG A 305 11.61 5.53 28.72
CA ARG A 305 12.90 5.67 28.01
C ARG A 305 12.70 6.37 26.67
N PHE A 306 11.56 6.11 26.01
CA PHE A 306 11.22 6.62 24.69
C PHE A 306 9.83 7.25 24.72
N LYS A 307 9.75 8.51 25.18
CA LYS A 307 8.49 9.22 25.45
C LYS A 307 7.51 9.36 24.27
N ASN A 308 8.00 9.16 23.05
CA ASN A 308 7.20 9.26 21.81
C ASN A 308 6.97 7.88 21.17
N ALA A 309 7.47 6.80 21.77
CA ALA A 309 7.29 5.45 21.27
C ALA A 309 5.92 4.92 21.71
N LEU A 310 5.07 4.66 20.72
CA LEU A 310 3.77 4.06 20.88
C LEU A 310 3.93 2.67 21.52
N THR A 311 3.43 2.51 22.73
CA THR A 311 3.40 1.23 23.43
C THR A 311 2.08 0.51 23.24
N GLY A 312 1.00 1.19 22.84
CA GLY A 312 -0.27 0.52 22.62
C GLY A 312 -1.29 1.31 21.84
N GLU A 313 -2.27 0.59 21.34
CA GLU A 313 -3.41 1.17 20.65
C GLU A 313 -4.70 0.58 21.18
N ILE A 314 -5.66 1.46 21.40
CA ILE A 314 -6.98 1.14 21.91
C ILE A 314 -8.00 1.55 20.86
N ASP A 315 -8.81 0.59 20.45
CA ASP A 315 -9.87 0.79 19.48
C ASP A 315 -11.00 1.67 20.03
N GLU A 316 -11.91 2.00 19.14
CA GLU A 316 -13.10 2.78 19.41
C GLU A 316 -14.08 2.12 20.40
N SER A 317 -13.95 0.82 20.66
CA SER A 317 -14.73 0.07 21.67
C SER A 317 -14.07 0.08 23.05
N GLY A 318 -12.85 0.63 23.17
CA GLY A 318 -12.08 0.68 24.41
C GLY A 318 -11.18 -0.54 24.62
N ASN A 319 -11.05 -1.44 23.64
CA ASN A 319 -10.20 -2.62 23.74
C ASN A 319 -8.78 -2.30 23.25
N ARG A 320 -7.77 -2.76 23.98
CA ARG A 320 -6.39 -2.66 23.50
C ARG A 320 -6.14 -3.70 22.42
N ILE A 321 -5.95 -3.25 21.19
CA ILE A 321 -5.84 -4.11 19.99
C ILE A 321 -4.39 -4.39 19.60
N ALA A 322 -3.43 -3.59 20.05
CA ALA A 322 -2.02 -3.81 19.78
C ALA A 322 -1.14 -3.25 20.92
N THR A 323 0.00 -3.89 21.12
CA THR A 323 1.02 -3.52 22.12
C THR A 323 2.41 -3.72 21.53
N TRP A 324 3.20 -2.66 21.46
CA TRP A 324 4.60 -2.72 21.04
C TRP A 324 5.54 -2.63 22.24
N SER A 325 6.64 -3.38 22.17
CA SER A 325 7.74 -3.26 23.13
C SER A 325 9.06 -2.99 22.40
N TYR A 326 9.99 -2.31 23.08
CA TYR A 326 11.19 -1.76 22.45
C TYR A 326 12.47 -2.20 23.17
N ASP A 327 13.52 -2.46 22.39
CA ASP A 327 14.86 -2.66 22.91
C ASP A 327 15.50 -1.35 23.40
N ALA A 328 16.73 -1.43 23.92
CA ALA A 328 17.48 -0.28 24.41
C ALA A 328 17.88 0.73 23.30
N GLN A 329 17.67 0.40 22.02
CA GLN A 329 17.91 1.26 20.88
C GLN A 329 16.61 1.84 20.29
N GLY A 330 15.46 1.62 20.94
CA GLY A 330 14.17 2.13 20.48
C GLY A 330 13.62 1.39 19.25
N ARG A 331 14.09 0.17 18.98
CA ARG A 331 13.57 -0.69 17.92
C ARG A 331 12.49 -1.59 18.50
N ALA A 332 11.36 -1.73 17.80
CA ALA A 332 10.30 -2.61 18.24
C ALA A 332 10.77 -4.08 18.20
N VAL A 333 10.74 -4.78 19.33
CA VAL A 333 11.12 -6.20 19.44
C VAL A 333 9.94 -7.15 19.57
N ALA A 334 8.75 -6.60 19.86
CA ALA A 334 7.54 -7.40 19.89
C ALA A 334 6.33 -6.57 19.54
N VAL A 335 5.36 -7.21 18.90
CA VAL A 335 3.99 -6.73 18.77
C VAL A 335 3.07 -7.83 19.28
N THR A 336 2.19 -7.48 20.21
CA THR A 336 1.22 -8.40 20.79
C THR A 336 -0.20 -7.89 20.65
N HIS A 337 -1.11 -8.82 20.40
CA HIS A 337 -2.53 -8.60 20.18
C HIS A 337 -3.35 -9.50 21.13
N PRO A 338 -4.63 -9.19 21.37
CA PRO A 338 -5.52 -10.09 22.10
C PRO A 338 -5.59 -11.49 21.49
N ASN A 339 -5.54 -11.58 20.16
CA ASN A 339 -5.36 -12.85 19.46
C ASN A 339 -3.87 -13.21 19.42
N ALA A 340 -3.47 -14.18 20.23
CA ALA A 340 -2.09 -14.65 20.29
C ALA A 340 -1.55 -15.17 18.93
N GLY A 341 -2.44 -15.58 18.02
CA GLY A 341 -2.09 -15.97 16.66
C GLY A 341 -1.50 -14.84 15.82
N GLN A 342 -1.69 -13.58 16.21
CA GLN A 342 -1.16 -12.41 15.50
C GLN A 342 0.14 -11.87 16.13
N ASN A 343 0.59 -12.43 17.26
CA ASN A 343 1.78 -11.93 17.95
C ASN A 343 3.04 -12.16 17.13
N VAL A 344 3.96 -11.19 17.16
CA VAL A 344 5.26 -11.25 16.49
C VAL A 344 6.36 -10.80 17.41
N GLN A 345 7.52 -11.45 17.28
CA GLN A 345 8.77 -11.09 17.91
C GLN A 345 9.81 -10.78 16.83
N LEU A 346 10.65 -9.78 17.07
CA LEU A 346 11.77 -9.39 16.21
C LEU A 346 13.06 -9.47 17.01
N ALA A 347 14.02 -10.24 16.51
CA ALA A 347 15.38 -10.30 17.03
C ALA A 347 16.36 -9.77 15.97
N TYR A 348 17.00 -8.64 16.28
CA TYR A 348 17.88 -7.94 15.35
C TYR A 348 19.33 -8.43 15.49
N ASN A 349 19.92 -8.84 14.37
CA ASN A 349 21.32 -9.21 14.23
C ASN A 349 22.03 -8.24 13.30
N ALA A 350 23.36 -8.35 13.18
CA ALA A 350 24.10 -7.61 12.16
C ALA A 350 23.67 -8.08 10.76
N GLY A 351 23.10 -7.17 9.96
CA GLY A 351 22.67 -7.43 8.58
C GLY A 351 21.46 -8.37 8.43
N SER A 352 20.77 -8.74 9.52
CA SER A 352 19.57 -9.56 9.44
C SER A 352 18.64 -9.38 10.64
N THR A 353 17.37 -9.71 10.45
CA THR A 353 16.35 -9.73 11.50
C THR A 353 15.60 -11.06 11.47
N ILE A 354 15.50 -11.71 12.63
CA ILE A 354 14.67 -12.89 12.81
C ILE A 354 13.27 -12.42 13.22
N ILE A 355 12.27 -12.79 12.43
CA ILE A 355 10.86 -12.45 12.64
C ILE A 355 10.15 -13.74 13.02
N THR A 356 9.57 -13.80 14.21
CA THR A 356 8.91 -15.00 14.75
C THR A 356 7.45 -14.71 15.05
N GLY A 357 6.54 -15.39 14.38
CA GLY A 357 5.11 -15.33 14.63
C GLY A 357 4.53 -16.69 15.00
N SER A 358 3.20 -16.76 15.15
CA SER A 358 2.46 -17.97 15.53
C SER A 358 2.69 -19.17 14.61
N LYS A 359 2.99 -18.89 13.35
CA LYS A 359 3.14 -19.88 12.31
C LYS A 359 4.61 -20.31 12.07
N GLY A 360 5.60 -19.64 12.68
CA GLY A 360 7.02 -19.98 12.46
C GLY A 360 7.96 -18.78 12.54
N SER A 361 9.22 -18.99 12.15
CA SER A 361 10.26 -17.97 12.15
C SER A 361 10.89 -17.80 10.76
N THR A 362 11.16 -16.56 10.38
CA THR A 362 11.83 -16.17 9.13
C THR A 362 13.01 -15.26 9.44
N THR A 363 14.19 -15.60 8.93
CA THR A 363 15.35 -14.71 8.97
C THR A 363 15.35 -13.87 7.70
N LEU A 364 15.21 -12.55 7.85
CA LEU A 364 15.29 -11.58 6.77
C LEU A 364 16.70 -10.98 6.74
N SER A 365 17.40 -11.08 5.62
CA SER A 365 18.71 -10.45 5.41
C SER A 365 18.53 -9.07 4.77
N LEU A 366 19.27 -8.07 5.25
CA LEU A 366 19.22 -6.71 4.74
C LEU A 366 20.61 -6.13 4.50
N SER A 367 20.71 -5.18 3.57
CA SER A 367 21.94 -4.41 3.32
C SER A 367 21.62 -2.97 2.89
N SER A 368 22.54 -2.04 3.17
CA SER A 368 22.42 -0.66 2.68
C SER A 368 22.80 -0.62 1.19
N ILE A 369 21.81 -0.41 0.34
CA ILE A 369 21.94 -0.39 -1.12
C ILE A 369 21.16 0.80 -1.65
N GLY A 370 21.81 1.63 -2.48
CA GLY A 370 21.17 2.86 -2.98
C GLY A 370 20.90 3.90 -1.88
N GLY A 371 21.51 3.78 -0.69
CA GLY A 371 21.27 4.67 0.45
C GLY A 371 20.03 4.31 1.29
N MET A 372 19.50 3.09 1.11
CA MET A 372 18.38 2.56 1.88
C MET A 372 18.69 1.15 2.37
N LEU A 373 18.15 0.74 3.51
CA LEU A 373 18.12 -0.67 3.91
C LEU A 373 17.17 -1.43 2.99
N ARG A 374 17.70 -2.43 2.28
CA ARG A 374 16.94 -3.27 1.35
C ARG A 374 17.05 -4.75 1.70
N PRO A 375 15.97 -5.54 1.58
CA PRO A 375 16.04 -6.99 1.68
C PRO A 375 16.98 -7.58 0.62
N THR A 376 17.88 -8.46 1.02
CA THR A 376 18.74 -9.23 0.10
C THR A 376 18.35 -10.70 0.03
N GLY A 377 17.45 -11.15 0.90
CA GLY A 377 16.91 -12.50 0.88
C GLY A 377 16.23 -12.86 2.20
N SER A 378 15.61 -14.02 2.24
CA SER A 378 15.00 -14.58 3.44
C SER A 378 15.26 -16.08 3.56
N ALA A 379 15.28 -16.59 4.79
CA ALA A 379 15.38 -18.02 5.08
C ALA A 379 14.28 -18.45 6.04
N SER A 380 13.56 -19.52 5.68
CA SER A 380 12.47 -20.09 6.47
C SER A 380 12.37 -21.60 6.24
N THR A 381 11.50 -22.28 6.99
CA THR A 381 11.22 -23.71 6.80
C THR A 381 10.53 -24.03 5.47
N LYS A 382 9.94 -23.04 4.80
CA LYS A 382 9.27 -23.19 3.49
C LYS A 382 10.22 -22.99 2.30
N GLY A 383 11.43 -22.50 2.55
CA GLY A 383 12.42 -22.22 1.52
C GLY A 383 13.11 -20.87 1.72
N ASN A 384 14.02 -20.58 0.80
CA ASN A 384 14.86 -19.39 0.82
C ASN A 384 14.55 -18.50 -0.37
N THR A 385 14.61 -17.19 -0.17
CA THR A 385 14.52 -16.19 -1.23
C THR A 385 15.83 -15.43 -1.35
N ASN A 386 16.09 -14.84 -2.51
CA ASN A 386 17.29 -14.04 -2.75
C ASN A 386 16.99 -12.90 -3.71
N SER A 387 17.42 -11.69 -3.35
CA SER A 387 17.21 -10.48 -4.13
C SER A 387 18.55 -9.78 -4.37
N GLY A 388 18.93 -9.66 -5.64
CA GLY A 388 20.16 -9.03 -6.09
C GLY A 388 19.90 -7.65 -6.70
N TRP A 389 20.61 -6.64 -6.21
CA TRP A 389 20.42 -5.23 -6.57
C TRP A 389 21.66 -4.65 -7.23
N ASP A 390 21.50 -3.60 -8.04
CA ASP A 390 22.62 -2.78 -8.49
C ASP A 390 23.08 -1.75 -7.42
N ALA A 391 24.18 -1.05 -7.67
CA ALA A 391 24.71 -0.03 -6.74
C ALA A 391 23.77 1.18 -6.54
N SER A 392 22.89 1.40 -7.51
CA SER A 392 21.87 2.44 -7.52
C SER A 392 20.65 2.05 -6.69
N GLY A 393 20.41 0.76 -6.46
CA GLY A 393 19.27 0.23 -5.73
C GLY A 393 18.13 -0.27 -6.61
N ASN A 394 18.35 -0.47 -7.91
CA ASN A 394 17.39 -1.13 -8.80
C ASN A 394 17.53 -2.65 -8.68
N LEU A 395 16.41 -3.39 -8.68
CA LEU A 395 16.43 -4.85 -8.57
C LEU A 395 16.95 -5.47 -9.88
N LEU A 396 18.01 -6.26 -9.83
CA LEU A 396 18.50 -7.03 -10.99
C LEU A 396 17.85 -8.41 -11.08
N LYS A 397 17.68 -9.07 -9.92
CA LYS A 397 17.14 -10.43 -9.85
C LYS A 397 16.43 -10.67 -8.53
N ASP A 398 15.29 -11.34 -8.58
CA ASP A 398 14.62 -11.90 -7.42
C ASP A 398 14.39 -13.40 -7.62
N THR A 399 14.53 -14.18 -6.57
CA THR A 399 14.35 -15.63 -6.58
C THR A 399 13.39 -16.00 -5.47
N ASP A 400 12.29 -16.65 -5.83
CA ASP A 400 11.27 -17.09 -4.87
C ASP A 400 11.64 -18.40 -4.16
N ALA A 401 10.89 -18.75 -3.12
CA ALA A 401 11.14 -19.95 -2.32
C ALA A 401 10.98 -21.26 -3.11
N SER A 402 10.30 -21.24 -4.26
CA SER A 402 10.14 -22.38 -5.16
C SER A 402 11.27 -22.50 -6.20
N GLY A 403 12.20 -21.53 -6.23
CA GLY A 403 13.28 -21.44 -7.22
C GLY A 403 12.88 -20.72 -8.52
N GLY A 404 11.66 -20.19 -8.61
CA GLY A 404 11.25 -19.28 -9.67
C GLY A 404 12.07 -17.99 -9.62
N THR A 405 12.30 -17.35 -10.76
CA THR A 405 13.15 -16.15 -10.86
C THR A 405 12.48 -15.04 -11.63
N SER A 406 12.71 -13.80 -11.21
CA SER A 406 12.38 -12.58 -11.95
C SER A 406 13.64 -11.76 -12.16
N GLU A 407 14.03 -11.53 -13.41
CA GLU A 407 15.24 -10.83 -13.82
C GLU A 407 14.88 -9.55 -14.59
N TYR A 408 15.58 -8.45 -14.30
CA TYR A 408 15.24 -7.13 -14.82
C TYR A 408 16.45 -6.41 -15.40
N SER A 409 16.20 -5.58 -16.42
CA SER A 409 17.20 -4.65 -16.95
C SER A 409 16.61 -3.25 -17.09
N TYR A 410 17.49 -2.25 -17.02
CA TYR A 410 17.13 -0.85 -16.98
C TYR A 410 17.88 -0.08 -18.09
N ASP A 411 17.34 1.06 -18.50
CA ASP A 411 18.08 2.03 -19.32
C ASP A 411 19.04 2.89 -18.47
N ASP A 412 19.81 3.77 -19.10
CA ASP A 412 20.79 4.65 -18.44
C ASP A 412 20.16 5.65 -17.46
N THR A 413 18.83 5.80 -17.49
CA THR A 413 18.08 6.64 -16.55
C THR A 413 17.44 5.84 -15.41
N GLY A 414 17.69 4.52 -15.37
CA GLY A 414 17.14 3.61 -14.36
C GLY A 414 15.69 3.20 -14.63
N ARG A 415 15.15 3.48 -15.82
CA ARG A 415 13.78 3.04 -16.16
C ARG A 415 13.81 1.59 -16.62
N PRO A 416 12.81 0.79 -16.23
CA PRO A 416 12.80 -0.62 -16.57
C PRO A 416 12.53 -0.89 -18.05
N VAL A 417 13.40 -1.63 -18.75
CA VAL A 417 13.21 -1.92 -20.19
C VAL A 417 12.89 -3.39 -20.47
N ARG A 418 13.20 -4.30 -19.54
CA ARG A 418 12.93 -5.73 -19.71
C ARG A 418 12.68 -6.41 -18.38
N ALA A 419 11.71 -7.31 -18.36
CA ALA A 419 11.45 -8.24 -17.26
C ALA A 419 11.37 -9.68 -17.82
N THR A 420 12.08 -10.61 -17.18
CA THR A 420 12.07 -12.04 -17.51
C THR A 420 11.65 -12.82 -16.27
N VAL A 421 10.48 -13.46 -16.33
CA VAL A 421 9.94 -14.26 -15.24
C VAL A 421 9.99 -15.74 -15.64
N LYS A 422 10.63 -16.56 -14.81
CA LYS A 422 10.72 -18.02 -14.97
C LYS A 422 10.04 -18.68 -13.78
N SER A 423 9.08 -19.55 -14.05
CA SER A 423 8.40 -20.37 -13.05
C SER A 423 8.23 -21.81 -13.54
N THR A 424 7.62 -22.66 -12.73
CA THR A 424 7.19 -24.02 -13.14
C THR A 424 6.22 -23.99 -14.33
N GLY A 425 5.49 -22.89 -14.51
CA GLY A 425 4.59 -22.66 -15.66
C GLY A 425 5.31 -22.21 -16.94
N GLY A 426 6.63 -22.03 -16.92
CA GLY A 426 7.45 -21.64 -18.07
C GLY A 426 8.07 -20.24 -17.94
N THR A 427 8.53 -19.70 -19.07
CA THR A 427 9.18 -18.38 -19.14
C THR A 427 8.26 -17.35 -19.79
N SER A 428 8.17 -16.17 -19.21
CA SER A 428 7.49 -14.99 -19.77
C SER A 428 8.44 -13.80 -19.78
N ILE A 429 8.56 -13.14 -20.92
CA ILE A 429 9.44 -11.99 -21.13
C ILE A 429 8.59 -10.81 -21.58
N THR A 430 8.75 -9.67 -20.92
CA THR A 430 8.17 -8.39 -21.34
C THR A 430 9.28 -7.40 -21.62
N THR A 431 9.21 -6.75 -22.78
CA THR A 431 10.16 -5.72 -23.21
C THR A 431 9.43 -4.43 -23.50
N ILE A 432 9.94 -3.31 -23.01
CA ILE A 432 9.34 -1.98 -23.13
C ILE A 432 10.29 -1.07 -23.89
N ARG A 433 9.73 -0.30 -24.83
CA ARG A 433 10.39 0.85 -25.42
C ARG A 433 9.63 2.09 -24.98
N TYR A 434 10.34 3.05 -24.39
CA TYR A 434 9.75 4.30 -23.95
C TYR A 434 9.63 5.30 -25.10
N TYR A 435 8.56 6.10 -25.06
CA TYR A 435 8.26 7.17 -26.00
C TYR A 435 9.17 8.39 -25.78
N ASP A 436 9.44 8.73 -24.51
CA ASP A 436 10.26 9.86 -24.11
C ASP A 436 11.56 9.41 -23.42
N ALA A 437 12.47 10.36 -23.17
CA ALA A 437 13.78 10.09 -22.58
C ALA A 437 13.77 9.99 -21.04
N SER A 438 12.69 10.39 -20.37
CA SER A 438 12.68 10.57 -18.90
C SER A 438 11.39 10.15 -18.20
N GLY A 439 10.28 9.95 -18.90
CA GLY A 439 8.99 9.51 -18.37
C GLY A 439 8.81 7.99 -18.47
N LEU A 440 7.66 7.50 -18.02
CA LEU A 440 7.31 6.07 -18.04
C LEU A 440 6.33 5.70 -19.16
N ARG A 441 6.16 6.57 -20.15
CA ARG A 441 5.24 6.36 -21.28
C ARG A 441 5.86 5.40 -22.29
N PRO A 442 5.29 4.21 -22.53
CA PRO A 442 5.80 3.28 -23.53
C PRO A 442 5.39 3.73 -24.93
N SER A 443 6.29 3.69 -25.91
CA SER A 443 5.91 3.70 -27.34
C SER A 443 5.47 2.31 -27.80
N MET A 444 6.09 1.25 -27.26
CA MET A 444 5.75 -0.13 -27.56
C MET A 444 6.01 -1.05 -26.36
N ILE A 445 5.18 -2.08 -26.22
CA ILE A 445 5.36 -3.17 -25.26
C ILE A 445 5.25 -4.50 -26.01
N ALA A 446 6.28 -5.34 -25.91
CA ALA A 446 6.22 -6.72 -26.37
C ALA A 446 6.07 -7.64 -25.16
N SER A 447 5.05 -8.48 -25.18
CA SER A 447 4.73 -9.46 -24.15
C SER A 447 4.38 -10.81 -24.80
N PRO A 448 4.27 -11.91 -24.05
CA PRO A 448 3.88 -13.20 -24.62
C PRO A 448 2.62 -13.08 -25.47
N ARG A 449 2.73 -13.45 -26.75
CA ARG A 449 1.69 -13.47 -27.79
C ARG A 449 1.10 -12.10 -28.16
N LEU A 450 1.69 -10.99 -27.74
CA LEU A 450 1.12 -9.67 -27.97
C LEU A 450 2.19 -8.57 -28.06
N ILE A 451 2.15 -7.81 -29.15
CA ILE A 451 2.81 -6.51 -29.26
C ILE A 451 1.75 -5.42 -29.13
N GLN A 452 2.04 -4.43 -28.29
CA GLN A 452 1.25 -3.22 -28.14
C GLN A 452 2.04 -2.01 -28.62
N SER A 453 1.36 -1.09 -29.31
CA SER A 453 1.93 0.18 -29.76
C SER A 453 1.07 1.35 -29.30
N PHE A 454 1.72 2.46 -28.95
CA PHE A 454 1.09 3.64 -28.37
C PHE A 454 1.44 4.90 -29.15
N VAL A 455 0.46 5.77 -29.33
CA VAL A 455 0.64 7.09 -29.92
C VAL A 455 0.16 8.13 -28.92
N TYR A 456 0.93 9.20 -28.78
CA TYR A 456 0.64 10.28 -27.84
C TYR A 456 0.48 11.62 -28.55
N ASP A 457 -0.34 12.50 -27.99
CA ASP A 457 -0.36 13.92 -28.34
C ASP A 457 0.76 14.71 -27.63
N ALA A 458 0.83 16.01 -27.90
CA ALA A 458 1.85 16.90 -27.29
C ALA A 458 1.69 17.08 -25.77
N ASN A 459 0.50 16.82 -25.22
CA ASN A 459 0.25 16.84 -23.77
C ASN A 459 0.54 15.47 -23.12
N GLY A 460 0.97 14.50 -23.92
CA GLY A 460 1.29 13.16 -23.47
C GLY A 460 0.09 12.26 -23.26
N ASN A 461 -1.07 12.60 -23.80
CA ASN A 461 -2.23 11.72 -23.73
C ASN A 461 -2.14 10.64 -24.79
N VAL A 462 -2.54 9.42 -24.44
CA VAL A 462 -2.60 8.32 -25.41
C VAL A 462 -3.76 8.55 -26.38
N THR A 463 -3.47 8.82 -27.65
CA THR A 463 -4.48 9.01 -28.70
C THR A 463 -4.72 7.74 -29.52
N GLY A 464 -3.81 6.76 -29.42
CA GLY A 464 -3.88 5.50 -30.15
C GLY A 464 -3.24 4.36 -29.37
N ILE A 465 -3.94 3.22 -29.29
CA ILE A 465 -3.39 1.93 -28.85
C ILE A 465 -3.64 0.92 -29.96
N SER A 466 -2.65 0.09 -30.29
CA SER A 466 -2.82 -1.08 -31.16
C SER A 466 -2.38 -2.33 -30.43
N GLU A 467 -3.17 -3.40 -30.51
CA GLU A 467 -2.88 -4.73 -30.01
C GLU A 467 -2.74 -5.69 -31.20
N THR A 468 -1.53 -6.20 -31.39
CA THR A 468 -1.18 -7.12 -32.47
C THR A 468 -0.82 -8.48 -31.89
N PRO A 469 -1.64 -9.52 -32.14
CA PRO A 469 -1.32 -10.90 -31.75
C PRO A 469 -0.02 -11.39 -32.43
N THR A 470 0.78 -12.16 -31.69
CA THR A 470 2.03 -12.74 -32.19
C THR A 470 2.13 -14.24 -31.90
N THR A 471 2.99 -14.94 -32.64
CA THR A 471 3.24 -16.38 -32.43
C THR A 471 4.20 -16.62 -31.26
N ASP A 472 4.81 -15.56 -30.71
CA ASP A 472 5.81 -15.66 -29.65
C ASP A 472 5.14 -15.93 -28.30
N ALA A 473 4.98 -17.21 -27.97
CA ALA A 473 4.37 -17.66 -26.72
C ALA A 473 5.12 -17.23 -25.45
N THR A 474 6.35 -16.72 -25.56
CA THR A 474 7.22 -16.40 -24.42
C THR A 474 7.56 -14.92 -24.31
N GLY A 475 7.40 -14.13 -25.37
CA GLY A 475 7.88 -12.75 -25.48
C GLY A 475 9.40 -12.63 -25.70
N SER A 476 10.09 -13.73 -26.03
CA SER A 476 11.55 -13.76 -26.20
C SER A 476 12.04 -13.04 -27.45
N SER A 477 11.22 -12.99 -28.51
CA SER A 477 11.50 -12.26 -29.74
C SER A 477 11.20 -10.76 -29.62
N ALA A 478 10.63 -10.31 -28.49
CA ALA A 478 10.31 -8.92 -28.23
C ALA A 478 9.57 -8.25 -29.43
N PHE A 479 10.10 -7.15 -29.96
CA PHE A 479 9.49 -6.40 -31.05
C PHE A 479 9.68 -7.05 -32.43
N ASP A 480 10.54 -8.06 -32.54
CA ASP A 480 10.80 -8.82 -33.77
C ASP A 480 9.89 -10.06 -33.87
N ALA A 481 8.95 -10.23 -32.93
CA ALA A 481 8.03 -11.37 -32.93
C ALA A 481 7.16 -11.41 -34.19
N THR A 482 7.07 -12.59 -34.80
CA THR A 482 6.20 -12.83 -35.96
C THR A 482 4.74 -12.62 -35.57
N LYS A 483 4.04 -11.79 -36.36
CA LYS A 483 2.60 -11.55 -36.20
C LYS A 483 1.84 -12.81 -36.58
N THR A 484 0.82 -13.16 -35.80
CA THR A 484 -0.10 -14.26 -36.16
C THR A 484 -1.24 -13.71 -37.00
N ASP A 485 -1.83 -14.55 -37.85
CA ASP A 485 -3.14 -14.27 -38.44
C ASP A 485 -4.17 -14.09 -37.30
N GLY A 486 -4.63 -12.87 -37.11
CA GLY A 486 -5.52 -12.51 -36.02
C GLY A 486 -5.97 -11.06 -36.14
N VAL A 487 -7.17 -10.78 -35.61
CA VAL A 487 -7.77 -9.45 -35.67
C VAL A 487 -6.86 -8.47 -34.93
N THR A 488 -6.32 -7.49 -35.64
CA THR A 488 -5.63 -6.38 -34.98
C THR A 488 -6.70 -5.48 -34.40
N THR A 489 -6.67 -5.34 -33.08
CA THR A 489 -7.57 -4.44 -32.37
C THR A 489 -6.84 -3.13 -32.12
N ALA A 490 -7.44 -2.02 -32.50
CA ALA A 490 -6.89 -0.70 -32.20
C ALA A 490 -7.93 0.16 -31.48
N TYR A 491 -7.46 1.14 -30.71
CA TYR A 491 -8.28 2.07 -29.97
C TYR A 491 -7.82 3.48 -30.28
N GLY A 492 -8.70 4.28 -30.88
CA GLY A 492 -8.52 5.72 -31.03
C GLY A 492 -9.15 6.45 -29.85
N MET A 493 -8.48 7.46 -29.32
CA MET A 493 -8.94 8.19 -28.14
C MET A 493 -8.87 9.69 -28.36
N THR A 494 -9.82 10.43 -27.79
CA THR A 494 -9.78 11.89 -27.78
C THR A 494 -9.99 12.43 -26.38
N TYR A 495 -9.49 13.65 -26.16
CA TYR A 495 -9.47 14.32 -24.87
C TYR A 495 -10.20 15.65 -24.98
N ASP A 496 -10.79 16.08 -23.87
CA ASP A 496 -11.40 17.40 -23.78
C ASP A 496 -10.34 18.51 -23.63
N ALA A 497 -10.79 19.77 -23.61
CA ALA A 497 -9.91 20.93 -23.46
C ALA A 497 -9.13 20.96 -22.14
N TYR A 498 -9.49 20.12 -21.15
CA TYR A 498 -8.86 20.00 -19.84
C TYR A 498 -8.03 18.72 -19.72
N ASN A 499 -7.66 18.11 -20.86
CA ASN A 499 -6.76 16.97 -20.91
C ASN A 499 -7.33 15.67 -20.32
N ARG A 500 -8.66 15.51 -20.30
CA ARG A 500 -9.36 14.33 -19.76
C ARG A 500 -9.94 13.49 -20.88
N LEU A 501 -9.91 12.16 -20.71
CA LEU A 501 -10.46 11.23 -21.71
C LEU A 501 -11.95 11.54 -21.94
N ALA A 502 -12.31 11.80 -23.20
CA ALA A 502 -13.67 12.19 -23.60
C ALA A 502 -14.33 11.16 -24.52
N PHE A 503 -13.53 10.42 -25.29
CA PHE A 503 -14.05 9.45 -26.25
C PHE A 503 -13.03 8.35 -26.55
N VAL A 504 -13.54 7.13 -26.79
CA VAL A 504 -12.76 5.97 -27.25
C VAL A 504 -13.49 5.29 -28.41
N MET A 505 -12.78 4.95 -29.47
CA MET A 505 -13.28 4.14 -30.59
C MET A 505 -12.42 2.90 -30.74
N GLN A 506 -13.04 1.73 -30.67
CA GLN A 506 -12.40 0.47 -31.00
C GLN A 506 -12.53 0.18 -32.50
N LEU A 507 -11.42 -0.20 -33.10
CA LEU A 507 -11.31 -0.69 -34.47
C LEU A 507 -10.92 -2.17 -34.42
N ALA A 508 -11.62 -3.01 -35.19
CA ALA A 508 -11.25 -4.38 -35.47
C ALA A 508 -10.94 -4.50 -36.96
N ASP A 509 -9.71 -4.87 -37.30
CA ASP A 509 -9.20 -4.94 -38.69
C ASP A 509 -9.50 -3.68 -39.52
N GLY A 510 -9.29 -2.51 -38.90
CA GLY A 510 -9.47 -1.21 -39.52
C GLY A 510 -10.93 -0.74 -39.65
N LYS A 511 -11.92 -1.50 -39.14
CA LYS A 511 -13.34 -1.12 -39.13
C LYS A 511 -13.80 -0.78 -37.72
N SER A 512 -14.68 0.22 -37.58
CA SER A 512 -15.30 0.58 -36.30
C SER A 512 -16.07 -0.60 -35.72
N ALA A 513 -15.63 -1.08 -34.55
CA ALA A 513 -16.25 -2.18 -33.83
C ALA A 513 -17.14 -1.67 -32.68
N ALA A 514 -16.71 -0.63 -31.97
CA ALA A 514 -17.48 -0.02 -30.89
C ALA A 514 -16.95 1.38 -30.55
N GLN A 515 -17.77 2.19 -29.90
CA GLN A 515 -17.45 3.57 -29.54
C GLN A 515 -18.01 3.89 -28.16
N TRP A 516 -17.28 4.68 -27.38
CA TRP A 516 -17.69 5.13 -26.06
C TRP A 516 -17.43 6.61 -25.87
N LYS A 517 -18.42 7.30 -25.31
CA LYS A 517 -18.32 8.70 -24.90
C LYS A 517 -18.26 8.79 -23.37
N VAL A 518 -17.35 9.60 -22.85
CA VAL A 518 -17.24 9.90 -21.42
C VAL A 518 -17.78 11.30 -21.17
N ASN A 519 -18.84 11.40 -20.38
CA ASN A 519 -19.38 12.68 -19.91
C ASN A 519 -18.99 12.91 -18.46
N ARG A 520 -18.75 14.16 -18.09
CA ARG A 520 -18.42 14.58 -16.72
C ARG A 520 -19.51 15.51 -16.18
N ASP A 521 -19.78 15.43 -14.89
CA ASP A 521 -20.76 16.29 -14.22
C ASP A 521 -20.11 17.63 -13.79
N SER A 522 -20.87 18.46 -13.10
CA SER A 522 -20.40 19.74 -12.57
C SER A 522 -19.30 19.62 -11.52
N THR A 523 -19.03 18.44 -10.95
CA THR A 523 -17.90 18.19 -10.03
C THR A 523 -16.63 17.81 -10.78
N GLY A 524 -16.71 17.66 -12.11
CA GLY A 524 -15.60 17.25 -12.96
C GLY A 524 -15.34 15.75 -12.96
N ASN A 525 -16.08 14.98 -12.16
CA ASN A 525 -16.05 13.52 -12.14
C ASN A 525 -16.85 12.92 -13.30
N VAL A 526 -16.55 11.68 -13.66
CA VAL A 526 -17.33 10.90 -14.62
C VAL A 526 -18.77 10.84 -14.15
N PHE A 527 -19.62 11.40 -14.99
CA PHE A 527 -21.07 11.34 -14.90
C PHE A 527 -21.57 10.12 -15.66
N ALA A 528 -21.06 9.87 -16.87
CA ALA A 528 -21.52 8.77 -17.70
C ALA A 528 -20.41 8.19 -18.56
N ILE A 529 -20.41 6.88 -18.75
CA ILE A 529 -19.75 6.24 -19.89
C ILE A 529 -20.85 5.65 -20.78
N ILE A 530 -20.95 6.17 -22.00
CA ILE A 530 -22.02 5.87 -22.95
C ILE A 530 -21.43 5.04 -24.08
N ALA A 531 -21.85 3.79 -24.23
CA ALA A 531 -21.61 3.00 -25.43
C ALA A 531 -22.53 3.51 -26.56
N LEU A 532 -21.92 3.92 -27.67
CA LEU A 532 -22.64 4.40 -28.85
C LEU A 532 -22.98 3.22 -29.76
N GLY A 533 -24.22 3.22 -30.24
CA GLY A 533 -24.78 2.25 -31.18
C GLY A 533 -26.14 2.75 -31.66
N ASP A 534 -26.94 1.89 -32.30
CA ASP A 534 -28.28 2.25 -32.76
C ASP A 534 -29.18 2.72 -31.60
N ILE A 535 -28.99 2.12 -30.43
CA ILE A 535 -29.58 2.55 -29.16
C ILE A 535 -28.43 2.74 -28.16
N PRO A 536 -28.08 3.99 -27.79
CA PRO A 536 -27.03 4.25 -26.81
C PRO A 536 -27.35 3.64 -25.45
N GLN A 537 -26.32 3.12 -24.79
CA GLN A 537 -26.44 2.47 -23.47
C GLN A 537 -25.41 3.10 -22.54
N ALA A 538 -25.81 3.43 -21.31
CA ALA A 538 -25.00 4.23 -20.41
C ALA A 538 -25.02 3.70 -18.97
N THR A 539 -23.86 3.81 -18.32
CA THR A 539 -23.76 3.76 -16.86
C THR A 539 -23.52 5.17 -16.37
N GLU A 540 -24.39 5.65 -15.47
CA GLU A 540 -24.46 7.04 -15.04
C GLU A 540 -24.48 7.23 -13.52
N PHE A 541 -23.86 8.31 -13.06
CA PHE A 541 -23.72 8.74 -11.66
C PHE A 541 -24.50 10.03 -11.48
N ILE A 542 -25.76 9.90 -11.10
CA ILE A 542 -26.74 11.00 -11.16
C ILE A 542 -26.60 11.99 -10.03
N SER A 543 -26.32 11.51 -8.82
CA SER A 543 -26.13 12.40 -7.68
C SER A 543 -24.95 11.99 -6.81
N ARG A 544 -24.36 13.00 -6.18
CA ARG A 544 -23.22 12.88 -5.29
C ARG A 544 -23.45 13.75 -4.06
N ASP A 545 -22.86 13.37 -2.93
CA ASP A 545 -22.80 14.24 -1.76
C ASP A 545 -21.74 15.34 -1.89
N ALA A 546 -21.60 16.18 -0.86
CA ALA A 546 -20.62 17.28 -0.86
C ALA A 546 -19.15 16.84 -0.79
N ALA A 547 -18.87 15.56 -0.54
CA ALA A 547 -17.54 14.96 -0.72
C ALA A 547 -17.41 14.24 -2.08
N HIS A 548 -18.31 14.50 -3.01
CA HIS A 548 -18.40 13.91 -4.35
C HIS A 548 -18.61 12.38 -4.36
N ARG A 549 -19.06 11.78 -3.25
CA ARG A 549 -19.37 10.35 -3.18
C ARG A 549 -20.72 10.09 -3.80
N VAL A 550 -20.81 9.06 -4.65
CA VAL A 550 -22.00 8.71 -5.42
C VAL A 550 -23.13 8.29 -4.50
N GLN A 551 -24.31 8.89 -4.64
CA GLN A 551 -25.51 8.52 -3.86
C GLN A 551 -26.56 7.80 -4.70
N TYR A 552 -26.63 8.09 -5.99
CA TYR A 552 -27.61 7.51 -6.90
C TYR A 552 -27.06 7.47 -8.33
N GLY A 553 -27.37 6.40 -9.04
CA GLY A 553 -27.00 6.23 -10.44
C GLY A 553 -27.83 5.15 -11.12
N TYR A 554 -27.58 4.96 -12.41
CA TYR A 554 -28.19 3.89 -13.19
C TYR A 554 -27.20 3.24 -14.13
N ASN A 555 -27.54 2.03 -14.54
CA ASN A 555 -26.86 1.28 -15.58
C ASN A 555 -27.94 0.59 -16.46
N PRO A 556 -27.55 -0.11 -17.54
CA PRO A 556 -28.51 -0.77 -18.42
C PRO A 556 -29.41 -1.81 -17.74
N THR A 557 -29.02 -2.35 -16.59
CA THR A 557 -29.76 -3.42 -15.88
C THR A 557 -30.51 -2.95 -14.65
N GLY A 558 -30.36 -1.70 -14.22
CA GLY A 558 -31.03 -1.19 -13.02
C GLY A 558 -30.48 0.13 -12.51
N ASP A 559 -31.12 0.65 -11.47
CA ASP A 559 -30.68 1.83 -10.73
C ASP A 559 -30.19 1.47 -9.33
N PHE A 560 -29.20 2.21 -8.85
CA PHE A 560 -28.52 1.93 -7.59
C PHE A 560 -28.50 3.15 -6.67
N TYR A 561 -28.58 2.89 -5.37
CA TYR A 561 -28.54 3.90 -4.32
C TYR A 561 -27.51 3.51 -3.28
N LEU A 562 -26.78 4.51 -2.82
CA LEU A 562 -25.72 4.40 -1.83
C LEU A 562 -25.96 5.47 -0.77
N ARG A 563 -25.91 5.05 0.49
CA ARG A 563 -25.89 5.96 1.63
C ARG A 563 -24.62 5.72 2.44
N TYR A 564 -24.07 6.81 2.93
CA TYR A 564 -22.86 6.81 3.73
C TYR A 564 -23.17 7.23 5.17
N ASP A 565 -22.49 6.60 6.11
CA ASP A 565 -22.47 7.05 7.50
C ASP A 565 -21.61 8.31 7.68
N ARG A 566 -21.52 8.78 8.92
CA ARG A 566 -20.76 9.99 9.27
C ARG A 566 -19.23 9.85 9.11
N ARG A 567 -18.71 8.63 8.93
CA ARG A 567 -17.30 8.35 8.61
C ARG A 567 -17.08 8.14 7.11
N GLY A 568 -18.13 8.22 6.29
CA GLY A 568 -18.07 8.01 4.85
C GLY A 568 -18.06 6.56 4.40
N ARG A 569 -18.47 5.62 5.26
CA ARG A 569 -18.61 4.19 4.93
C ARG A 569 -20.03 3.92 4.46
N ILE A 570 -20.21 2.99 3.54
CA ILE A 570 -21.55 2.67 3.00
C ILE A 570 -22.37 1.92 4.06
N ASP A 571 -23.44 2.52 4.57
CA ASP A 571 -24.33 1.87 5.54
C ASP A 571 -25.57 1.26 4.88
N ASN A 572 -25.92 1.72 3.68
CA ASN A 572 -26.99 1.18 2.87
C ASN A 572 -26.60 1.15 1.39
N PHE A 573 -26.77 -0.01 0.78
CA PHE A 573 -26.71 -0.21 -0.65
C PHE A 573 -28.06 -0.77 -1.12
N LYS A 574 -28.62 -0.19 -2.18
CA LYS A 574 -29.83 -0.68 -2.82
C LYS A 574 -29.61 -0.77 -4.32
N PHE A 575 -30.06 -1.87 -4.90
CA PHE A 575 -30.05 -2.09 -6.34
C PHE A 575 -31.44 -2.49 -6.81
N ASN A 576 -32.01 -1.70 -7.71
CA ASN A 576 -33.30 -1.92 -8.33
C ASN A 576 -33.07 -2.46 -9.74
N GLU A 577 -33.04 -3.77 -9.86
CA GLU A 577 -32.79 -4.50 -11.09
C GLU A 577 -34.04 -4.51 -11.96
N TYR A 578 -33.92 -4.04 -13.20
CA TYR A 578 -34.99 -4.04 -14.20
C TYR A 578 -35.28 -5.46 -14.70
N ALA A 579 -36.53 -5.71 -15.11
CA ALA A 579 -36.91 -6.98 -15.72
C ALA A 579 -36.17 -7.18 -17.07
N SER A 580 -35.52 -8.32 -17.23
CA SER A 580 -34.77 -8.68 -18.45
C SER A 580 -34.82 -10.19 -18.70
N PRO A 581 -34.57 -10.69 -19.92
CA PRO A 581 -34.45 -12.12 -20.16
C PRO A 581 -33.41 -12.80 -19.25
N ALA A 582 -32.33 -12.09 -18.90
CA ALA A 582 -31.26 -12.61 -18.05
C ALA A 582 -31.71 -12.93 -16.62
N ASN A 583 -32.74 -12.25 -16.12
CA ASN A 583 -33.36 -12.50 -14.81
C ASN A 583 -34.74 -13.16 -14.90
N GLY A 584 -35.06 -13.78 -16.03
CA GLY A 584 -36.34 -14.46 -16.22
C GLY A 584 -37.53 -13.52 -16.38
N GLY A 585 -37.30 -12.25 -16.72
CA GLY A 585 -38.34 -11.24 -16.92
C GLY A 585 -38.89 -10.67 -15.61
N ILE A 586 -38.14 -10.73 -14.53
CA ILE A 586 -38.59 -10.34 -13.18
C ILE A 586 -37.78 -9.13 -12.70
N ARG A 587 -38.49 -8.09 -12.24
CA ARG A 587 -37.88 -6.96 -11.53
C ARG A 587 -37.60 -7.34 -10.08
N ARG A 588 -36.43 -6.95 -9.56
CA ARG A 588 -35.99 -7.26 -8.19
C ARG A 588 -35.41 -6.01 -7.52
N VAL A 589 -35.67 -5.84 -6.23
CA VAL A 589 -35.04 -4.77 -5.43
C VAL A 589 -34.21 -5.41 -4.33
N PHE A 590 -32.90 -5.44 -4.53
CA PHE A 590 -31.92 -5.88 -3.53
C PHE A 590 -31.56 -4.72 -2.60
N LYS A 591 -31.45 -5.01 -1.31
CA LYS A 591 -30.98 -4.08 -0.29
C LYS A 591 -29.96 -4.78 0.60
N ALA A 592 -28.79 -4.20 0.73
CA ALA A 592 -27.79 -4.55 1.72
C ALA A 592 -27.66 -3.44 2.76
N ARG A 593 -27.80 -3.77 4.04
CA ARG A 593 -27.53 -2.87 5.16
C ARG A 593 -26.29 -3.31 5.90
N PHE A 594 -25.41 -2.36 6.17
CA PHE A 594 -24.18 -2.57 6.94
C PHE A 594 -24.31 -1.89 8.30
N GLY A 595 -24.09 -2.67 9.34
CA GLY A 595 -23.89 -2.17 10.68
C GLY A 595 -22.42 -2.32 11.03
N TYR A 596 -21.86 -1.27 11.59
CA TYR A 596 -20.46 -1.21 11.93
C TYR A 596 -20.27 -1.17 13.44
N SER A 597 -19.29 -1.92 13.94
CA SER A 597 -18.77 -1.70 15.28
C SER A 597 -18.11 -0.32 15.37
N PRO A 598 -17.90 0.17 16.60
CA PRO A 598 -17.12 1.38 16.85
C PRO A 598 -15.78 1.38 16.09
N ASP A 599 -15.10 0.24 16.06
CA ASP A 599 -13.72 0.07 15.53
C ASP A 599 -13.62 0.06 14.00
N GLY A 600 -14.72 0.25 13.28
CA GLY A 600 -14.70 0.25 11.83
C GLY A 600 -15.23 -1.02 11.17
N ARG A 601 -15.25 -2.16 11.89
CA ARG A 601 -15.55 -3.46 11.30
C ARG A 601 -17.04 -3.63 11.01
N VAL A 602 -17.36 -4.36 9.94
CA VAL A 602 -18.75 -4.75 9.65
C VAL A 602 -19.17 -5.82 10.65
N VAL A 603 -20.10 -5.50 11.56
CA VAL A 603 -20.64 -6.44 12.57
C VAL A 603 -21.99 -7.00 12.19
N SER A 604 -22.70 -6.34 11.30
CA SER A 604 -23.93 -6.86 10.74
C SER A 604 -23.98 -6.53 9.27
N ARG A 605 -24.37 -7.52 8.47
CA ARG A 605 -24.70 -7.34 7.08
C ARG A 605 -25.97 -8.11 6.79
N THR A 606 -27.02 -7.39 6.42
CA THR A 606 -28.32 -7.98 6.14
C THR A 606 -28.68 -7.69 4.69
N GLY A 607 -28.90 -8.76 3.93
CA GLY A 607 -29.40 -8.70 2.57
C GLY A 607 -30.90 -9.01 2.56
N THR A 608 -31.66 -8.24 1.79
CA THR A 608 -33.08 -8.52 1.53
C THR A 608 -33.40 -8.28 0.06
N VAL A 609 -34.38 -9.01 -0.48
CA VAL A 609 -34.87 -8.85 -1.84
C VAL A 609 -36.39 -8.77 -1.83
N ALA A 610 -36.95 -7.70 -2.41
CA ALA A 610 -38.38 -7.64 -2.69
C ALA A 610 -38.71 -8.55 -3.88
N LYS A 611 -39.65 -9.48 -3.71
CA LYS A 611 -40.29 -10.20 -4.84
C LYS A 611 -41.52 -9.42 -5.29
N ASP A 612 -41.87 -9.59 -6.57
CA ASP A 612 -43.13 -9.18 -7.22
C ASP A 612 -43.17 -7.85 -7.94
N GLY A 613 -42.20 -7.57 -8.82
CA GLY A 613 -42.44 -6.69 -9.98
C GLY A 613 -42.79 -5.23 -9.69
N SER A 614 -42.87 -4.83 -8.42
CA SER A 614 -43.32 -3.52 -7.97
C SER A 614 -42.30 -2.47 -8.37
N VAL A 615 -42.78 -1.39 -8.96
CA VAL A 615 -41.99 -0.18 -9.25
C VAL A 615 -41.57 0.54 -7.96
N LEU A 616 -42.25 0.24 -6.86
CA LEU A 616 -42.13 0.94 -5.60
C LEU A 616 -41.32 0.10 -4.62
N ASP A 617 -40.23 0.70 -4.17
CA ASP A 617 -39.57 0.31 -2.92
C ASP A 617 -40.48 0.72 -1.76
N LEU A 618 -41.41 -0.17 -1.40
CA LEU A 618 -42.45 0.16 -0.41
C LEU A 618 -41.88 0.27 1.01
N ASN A 619 -40.70 -0.31 1.28
CA ASN A 619 -40.10 -0.38 2.63
C ASN A 619 -41.12 -0.76 3.72
N ASP A 620 -42.14 -1.54 3.36
CA ASP A 620 -43.32 -1.90 4.16
C ASP A 620 -43.12 -3.22 4.93
N GLY A 621 -41.92 -3.80 4.84
CA GLY A 621 -41.53 -5.01 5.55
C GLY A 621 -41.82 -6.31 4.80
N THR A 622 -42.18 -6.26 3.51
CA THR A 622 -42.41 -7.46 2.69
C THR A 622 -41.15 -8.03 2.04
N ASP A 623 -39.98 -7.41 2.23
CA ASP A 623 -38.72 -7.89 1.66
C ASP A 623 -38.32 -9.24 2.28
N ILE A 624 -37.86 -10.16 1.44
CA ILE A 624 -37.43 -11.49 1.89
C ILE A 624 -35.94 -11.43 2.24
N PRO A 625 -35.52 -11.88 3.44
CA PRO A 625 -34.10 -12.00 3.77
C PRO A 625 -33.37 -12.97 2.84
N VAL A 626 -32.15 -12.62 2.46
CA VAL A 626 -31.26 -13.47 1.64
C VAL A 626 -29.99 -13.83 2.41
N SER A 627 -29.33 -14.92 2.02
CA SER A 627 -28.13 -15.39 2.71
C SER A 627 -26.95 -14.42 2.54
N SER A 628 -25.93 -14.53 3.39
CA SER A 628 -24.69 -13.75 3.25
C SER A 628 -23.98 -14.02 1.92
N ASP A 629 -24.01 -15.26 1.43
CA ASP A 629 -23.43 -15.64 0.13
C ASP A 629 -24.19 -15.01 -1.03
N GLU A 630 -25.52 -15.00 -0.96
CA GLU A 630 -26.36 -14.33 -1.96
C GLU A 630 -26.10 -12.81 -1.95
N THR A 631 -25.98 -12.24 -0.75
CA THR A 631 -25.62 -10.83 -0.55
C THR A 631 -24.24 -10.53 -1.13
N ASN A 632 -23.27 -11.45 -1.03
CA ASN A 632 -21.94 -11.33 -1.65
C ASN A 632 -22.07 -11.30 -3.15
N GLN A 633 -22.79 -12.25 -3.72
CA GLN A 633 -22.98 -12.33 -5.16
C GLN A 633 -23.62 -11.06 -5.74
N TRP A 634 -24.64 -10.50 -5.09
CA TRP A 634 -25.23 -9.22 -5.52
C TRP A 634 -24.21 -8.07 -5.51
N ILE A 635 -23.42 -7.97 -4.44
CA ILE A 635 -22.41 -6.90 -4.28
C ILE A 635 -21.23 -7.11 -5.23
N ASP A 636 -20.82 -8.36 -5.44
CA ASP A 636 -19.75 -8.73 -6.35
C ASP A 636 -20.17 -8.46 -7.80
N ASN A 637 -21.38 -8.87 -8.19
CA ASN A 637 -21.93 -8.53 -9.50
C ASN A 637 -21.96 -7.00 -9.69
N TYR A 638 -22.37 -6.26 -8.65
CA TYR A 638 -22.28 -4.80 -8.68
C TYR A 638 -20.83 -4.30 -8.82
N ASN A 639 -19.89 -4.78 -8.01
CA ASN A 639 -18.49 -4.31 -7.96
C ASN A 639 -17.70 -4.68 -9.21
N TYR A 640 -17.88 -5.88 -9.74
CA TYR A 640 -17.22 -6.34 -10.97
C TYR A 640 -17.93 -5.81 -12.22
N GLY A 641 -19.14 -5.26 -12.05
CA GLY A 641 -20.00 -4.83 -13.13
C GLY A 641 -20.43 -6.00 -14.01
N ASP A 642 -20.40 -7.24 -13.53
CA ASP A 642 -21.19 -8.27 -14.19
C ASP A 642 -22.62 -7.77 -14.10
N SER A 643 -23.24 -7.45 -15.26
CA SER A 643 -24.62 -6.95 -15.37
C SER A 643 -25.40 -7.53 -14.21
N PRO A 644 -25.74 -6.75 -13.16
CA PRO A 644 -26.14 -7.30 -11.86
C PRO A 644 -27.47 -8.01 -11.98
N VAL A 645 -27.39 -9.20 -12.56
CA VAL A 645 -28.38 -10.23 -12.60
C VAL A 645 -28.26 -10.80 -11.21
N GLY A 646 -29.20 -10.46 -10.35
CA GLY A 646 -29.34 -11.15 -9.09
C GLY A 646 -29.26 -12.67 -9.32
N PRO A 647 -28.74 -13.44 -8.35
CA PRO A 647 -28.61 -14.88 -8.46
C PRO A 647 -29.87 -15.51 -9.06
N PRO A 648 -29.75 -16.49 -9.98
CA PRO A 648 -30.91 -17.22 -10.46
C PRO A 648 -31.65 -17.83 -9.27
N ALA A 649 -32.98 -17.97 -9.39
CA ALA A 649 -33.90 -18.30 -8.29
C ALA A 649 -33.58 -19.60 -7.52
N ASN A 650 -32.66 -20.41 -8.04
CA ASN A 650 -32.21 -21.71 -7.60
C ASN A 650 -30.70 -21.81 -7.30
N LEU A 651 -29.91 -20.72 -7.46
CA LEU A 651 -28.51 -20.69 -6.97
C LEU A 651 -28.49 -20.26 -5.50
N GLN A 652 -28.62 -21.23 -4.61
CA GLN A 652 -27.80 -21.30 -3.40
C GLN A 652 -26.43 -21.89 -3.82
N GLY A 653 -25.48 -21.03 -4.17
CA GLY A 653 -24.05 -21.39 -4.28
C GLY A 653 -23.45 -21.43 -5.69
N ALA A 654 -22.54 -20.50 -5.98
CA ALA A 654 -21.32 -20.67 -6.79
C ALA A 654 -20.40 -19.42 -6.67
N ARG A 655 -19.07 -19.63 -6.70
CA ARG A 655 -17.97 -18.71 -6.31
C ARG A 655 -17.30 -17.93 -7.48
N ARG A 656 -16.68 -16.79 -7.11
CA ARG A 656 -15.30 -16.27 -7.41
C ARG A 656 -15.03 -15.26 -8.55
N LEU A 657 -14.44 -14.08 -8.20
CA LEU A 657 -13.07 -13.55 -8.51
C LEU A 657 -13.00 -12.01 -8.74
N LEU A 658 -12.20 -11.28 -7.94
CA LEU A 658 -10.97 -10.53 -8.31
C LEU A 658 -10.44 -9.64 -7.15
N GLY A 659 -9.13 -9.69 -6.93
CA GLY A 659 -8.41 -9.01 -5.84
C GLY A 659 -8.10 -7.51 -6.00
N ASP A 660 -7.72 -6.95 -4.85
CA ASP A 660 -7.03 -5.71 -4.48
C ASP A 660 -7.17 -4.43 -5.35
N ASN A 661 -7.83 -3.39 -4.81
CA ASN A 661 -7.15 -2.32 -4.06
C ASN A 661 -8.09 -1.14 -3.69
N PHE A 662 -7.87 -0.60 -2.49
CA PHE A 662 -8.16 0.78 -2.08
C PHE A 662 -9.62 1.27 -2.08
N LEU A 663 -10.49 0.69 -1.24
CA LEU A 663 -11.59 1.44 -0.59
C LEU A 663 -11.85 0.85 0.81
N GLY A 664 -11.89 1.71 1.84
CA GLY A 664 -11.92 1.28 3.23
C GLY A 664 -13.23 0.62 3.66
N THR A 665 -13.15 -0.49 4.40
CA THR A 665 -14.20 -1.15 5.24
C THR A 665 -15.60 -1.41 4.64
N SER A 666 -15.91 -0.89 3.46
CA SER A 666 -17.15 -1.09 2.71
C SER A 666 -16.92 -2.22 1.73
N THR A 667 -17.77 -3.26 1.78
CA THR A 667 -17.73 -4.35 0.79
C THR A 667 -18.19 -3.89 -0.59
N VAL A 668 -18.76 -2.68 -0.72
CA VAL A 668 -19.24 -2.09 -1.97
C VAL A 668 -18.25 -1.01 -2.43
N CYS A 669 -17.71 -1.16 -3.64
CA CYS A 669 -16.85 -0.22 -4.33
C CYS A 669 -17.67 0.58 -5.35
N SER A 670 -18.06 1.81 -5.01
CA SER A 670 -18.86 2.66 -5.93
C SER A 670 -18.16 2.96 -7.26
N GLY A 671 -16.82 2.96 -7.28
CA GLY A 671 -16.04 3.15 -8.50
C GLY A 671 -16.01 1.91 -9.40
N CYS A 672 -15.86 0.71 -8.86
CA CYS A 672 -15.53 -0.48 -9.65
C CYS A 672 -16.62 -0.93 -10.66
N HIS A 673 -17.82 -0.34 -10.54
CA HIS A 673 -19.08 -0.73 -11.17
C HIS A 673 -19.19 -0.59 -12.70
N PHE A 674 -18.24 0.04 -13.39
CA PHE A 674 -18.40 0.40 -14.81
C PHE A 674 -18.47 -0.77 -15.80
N SER A 675 -18.41 -2.04 -15.40
CA SER A 675 -18.55 -3.15 -16.34
C SER A 675 -20.01 -3.54 -16.67
N ALA A 676 -21.03 -2.94 -16.01
CA ALA A 676 -22.43 -3.31 -16.25
C ALA A 676 -22.78 -3.18 -17.74
N GLY A 677 -23.03 -4.30 -18.44
CA GLY A 677 -23.14 -4.24 -19.89
C GLY A 677 -23.91 -5.36 -20.56
N LEU A 678 -24.08 -5.14 -21.87
CA LEU A 678 -24.88 -5.92 -22.80
C LEU A 678 -24.14 -7.18 -23.26
N ILE A 679 -24.89 -8.13 -23.83
CA ILE A 679 -24.42 -9.49 -24.20
C ILE A 679 -23.43 -9.48 -25.40
N ASP A 680 -23.17 -8.33 -26.03
CA ASP A 680 -22.48 -8.19 -27.33
C ASP A 680 -20.99 -7.80 -27.28
N GLY A 681 -20.37 -7.78 -26.09
CA GLY A 681 -18.96 -7.40 -25.93
C GLY A 681 -18.73 -5.94 -25.54
N THR A 682 -19.78 -5.11 -25.52
CA THR A 682 -19.75 -3.72 -25.00
C THR A 682 -19.20 -3.63 -23.57
N VAL A 683 -19.45 -4.65 -22.74
CA VAL A 683 -18.91 -4.80 -21.36
C VAL A 683 -17.40 -4.60 -21.29
N ARG A 684 -16.66 -5.26 -22.17
CA ARG A 684 -15.18 -5.20 -22.16
C ARG A 684 -14.68 -3.80 -22.49
N GLY A 685 -15.38 -3.10 -23.37
CA GLY A 685 -15.03 -1.74 -23.76
C GLY A 685 -15.29 -0.71 -22.67
N ILE A 686 -16.44 -0.76 -21.97
CA ILE A 686 -16.70 0.16 -20.85
C ILE A 686 -15.70 -0.10 -19.71
N ALA A 687 -15.44 -1.36 -19.37
CA ALA A 687 -14.43 -1.72 -18.37
C ALA A 687 -13.02 -1.23 -18.77
N MET A 688 -12.68 -1.31 -20.05
CA MET A 688 -11.45 -0.72 -20.59
C MET A 688 -11.43 0.80 -20.41
N VAL A 689 -12.47 1.52 -20.84
CA VAL A 689 -12.56 2.99 -20.70
C VAL A 689 -12.44 3.39 -19.24
N TYR A 690 -13.09 2.68 -18.33
CA TYR A 690 -12.98 2.94 -16.90
C TYR A 690 -11.57 2.70 -16.35
N ARG A 691 -10.90 1.61 -16.75
CA ARG A 691 -9.50 1.38 -16.36
C ARG A 691 -8.56 2.44 -16.95
N LEU A 692 -8.81 2.90 -18.16
CA LEU A 692 -8.12 4.06 -18.72
C LEU A 692 -8.38 5.32 -17.89
N LEU A 693 -9.55 5.49 -17.27
CA LEU A 693 -9.82 6.64 -16.40
C LEU A 693 -9.11 6.55 -15.04
N GLN A 694 -8.88 5.36 -14.49
CA GLN A 694 -8.34 5.23 -13.12
C GLN A 694 -6.91 4.74 -13.02
N ASN A 695 -6.48 3.82 -13.88
CA ASN A 695 -5.20 3.17 -13.75
C ASN A 695 -4.23 3.71 -14.79
N PRO A 696 -3.22 4.50 -14.39
CA PRO A 696 -2.28 5.07 -15.32
C PRO A 696 -1.46 3.98 -16.03
N VAL A 697 -1.16 2.85 -15.40
CA VAL A 697 -0.48 1.74 -16.09
C VAL A 697 -1.34 1.13 -17.18
N VAL A 698 -2.67 1.05 -16.98
CA VAL A 698 -3.61 0.61 -18.01
C VAL A 698 -3.77 1.69 -19.10
N ARG A 699 -3.69 2.99 -18.77
CA ARG A 699 -3.53 4.07 -19.77
C ARG A 699 -2.32 3.84 -20.68
N TYR A 700 -1.28 3.21 -20.16
CA TYR A 700 -0.03 2.93 -20.86
C TYR A 700 0.05 1.50 -21.44
N GLY A 701 -1.00 0.66 -21.35
CA GLY A 701 -1.02 -0.67 -21.99
C GLY A 701 -2.10 -1.63 -21.51
N ILE A 702 -2.84 -2.25 -22.44
CA ILE A 702 -3.90 -3.22 -22.10
C ILE A 702 -3.65 -4.60 -22.73
N GLY A 703 -3.34 -5.55 -21.87
CA GLY A 703 -3.23 -6.97 -22.16
C GLY A 703 -2.91 -7.67 -20.85
N GLN A 704 -3.16 -8.98 -20.73
CA GLN A 704 -2.68 -9.71 -19.55
C GLN A 704 -1.16 -9.56 -19.35
N GLY A 705 -0.41 -9.31 -20.44
CA GLY A 705 1.00 -8.94 -20.40
C GLY A 705 1.27 -7.56 -19.78
N ALA A 706 0.52 -6.52 -20.13
CA ALA A 706 0.64 -5.20 -19.51
C ALA A 706 0.15 -5.19 -18.06
N ARG A 707 -0.90 -5.95 -17.73
CA ARG A 707 -1.35 -6.14 -16.34
C ARG A 707 -0.31 -6.91 -15.52
N LYS A 708 0.27 -8.00 -16.04
CA LYS A 708 1.35 -8.74 -15.37
C LYS A 708 2.63 -7.91 -15.28
N ALA A 709 2.94 -7.09 -16.28
CA ALA A 709 4.05 -6.15 -16.24
C ALA A 709 3.81 -5.08 -15.18
N ALA A 710 2.60 -4.52 -15.10
CA ALA A 710 2.18 -3.60 -14.04
C ALA A 710 2.27 -4.25 -12.67
N GLU A 711 1.71 -5.45 -12.49
CA GLU A 711 1.81 -6.24 -11.26
C GLU A 711 3.29 -6.50 -10.91
N ASN A 712 4.16 -6.79 -11.88
CA ASN A 712 5.60 -6.99 -11.66
C ASN A 712 6.36 -5.67 -11.39
N TRP A 713 5.96 -4.55 -12.00
CA TRP A 713 6.56 -3.21 -11.79
C TRP A 713 6.05 -2.54 -10.52
N ASP A 714 4.80 -2.74 -10.15
CA ASP A 714 4.23 -2.39 -8.85
C ASP A 714 4.76 -3.34 -7.80
N ARG A 715 5.08 -4.60 -8.11
CA ARG A 715 5.90 -5.47 -7.25
C ARG A 715 7.27 -4.86 -7.05
N ILE A 716 7.91 -4.25 -8.07
CA ILE A 716 9.13 -3.42 -7.93
C ILE A 716 8.95 -2.18 -7.04
N LYS A 717 7.74 -1.61 -6.98
CA LYS A 717 7.41 -0.56 -5.99
C LYS A 717 7.11 -1.11 -4.60
N GLN A 718 6.51 -2.31 -4.54
CA GLN A 718 6.11 -3.04 -3.32
C GLN A 718 7.17 -4.06 -2.90
N MET A 719 8.42 -3.88 -3.31
CA MET A 719 9.42 -4.94 -3.41
C MET A 719 10.10 -5.25 -2.08
N CYS A 720 9.23 -5.61 -1.14
CA CYS A 720 9.57 -6.08 0.16
C CYS A 720 8.60 -7.15 0.66
N LYS A 721 7.60 -7.55 -0.15
CA LYS A 721 6.92 -8.82 0.04
C LYS A 721 7.97 -9.91 -0.15
N PRO A 722 8.34 -10.70 0.88
CA PRO A 722 9.03 -11.97 0.64
C PRO A 722 8.20 -12.74 -0.37
N ALA A 723 8.82 -13.56 -1.21
CA ALA A 723 8.16 -14.26 -2.31
C ALA A 723 7.13 -15.32 -1.88
N ALA A 724 6.04 -14.87 -1.25
CA ALA A 724 4.97 -15.67 -0.70
C ALA A 724 3.67 -14.87 -0.71
N GLU A 725 2.99 -14.90 -1.86
CA GLU A 725 1.55 -14.62 -1.95
C GLU A 725 0.69 -15.87 -1.65
N THR A 726 1.18 -16.73 -0.77
CA THR A 726 0.37 -17.75 -0.11
C THR A 726 0.91 -17.84 1.30
N GLU A 727 0.10 -17.46 2.31
CA GLU A 727 0.36 -17.61 3.74
C GLU A 727 1.76 -18.17 4.08
N VAL A 728 2.77 -17.30 4.21
CA VAL A 728 4.00 -17.75 4.87
C VAL A 728 3.69 -17.91 6.34
N ASP A 729 3.83 -19.15 6.76
CA ASP A 729 3.86 -19.53 8.14
C ASP A 729 4.99 -18.79 8.89
N GLY A 730 4.68 -17.67 9.53
CA GLY A 730 5.52 -17.01 10.55
C GLY A 730 5.44 -15.49 10.56
N ILE A 731 4.72 -14.88 9.63
CA ILE A 731 4.58 -13.42 9.55
C ILE A 731 3.08 -13.12 9.40
N PRO A 732 2.36 -12.74 10.47
CA PRO A 732 1.04 -12.16 10.30
C PRO A 732 1.20 -10.84 9.53
N PRO A 733 0.23 -10.51 8.65
CA PRO A 733 0.24 -9.24 7.95
C PRO A 733 0.45 -8.09 8.94
N GLY A 734 1.26 -7.10 8.58
CA GLY A 734 1.09 -5.80 9.24
C GLY A 734 -0.29 -5.24 8.92
N ARG A 735 -0.80 -4.25 9.67
CA ARG A 735 -2.02 -3.50 9.28
C ARG A 735 -1.95 -2.95 7.87
N ILE A 736 -2.29 -3.81 6.93
CA ILE A 736 -2.90 -3.50 5.68
C ILE A 736 -4.38 -3.53 6.02
N LYS A 737 -5.08 -2.42 5.78
CA LYS A 737 -6.53 -2.38 5.91
C LYS A 737 -7.12 -3.55 5.10
N SER A 738 -8.07 -4.23 5.75
CA SER A 738 -8.91 -5.35 5.29
C SER A 738 -8.21 -6.66 4.93
N GLU A 739 -8.07 -7.55 5.92
CA GLU A 739 -7.90 -8.99 5.69
C GLU A 739 -9.25 -9.60 5.28
N TYR A 740 -9.34 -10.07 4.04
CA TYR A 740 -10.25 -11.14 3.63
C TYR A 740 -9.41 -12.13 2.81
N GLU A 741 -9.45 -13.43 3.15
CA GLU A 741 -8.83 -14.50 2.36
C GLU A 741 -9.89 -15.25 1.54
N ASP A 742 -9.66 -15.35 0.23
CA ASP A 742 -10.50 -16.07 -0.73
C ASP A 742 -9.97 -17.47 -1.05
N ILE A 743 -10.77 -18.52 -0.79
CA ILE A 743 -10.48 -19.90 -1.23
C ILE A 743 -11.10 -20.18 -2.61
N THR A 744 -10.46 -21.04 -3.42
CA THR A 744 -10.97 -21.61 -4.71
C THR A 744 -11.51 -23.02 -4.48
N VAL A 745 -12.54 -23.51 -5.18
CA VAL A 745 -13.04 -24.92 -5.05
C VAL A 745 -12.84 -25.73 -6.34
N GLY A 746 -12.41 -27.00 -6.18
CA GLY A 746 -12.29 -28.02 -7.21
C GLY A 746 -12.05 -29.51 -6.81
N ASP A 747 -11.70 -29.90 -5.56
CA ASP A 747 -11.22 -31.28 -5.27
C ASP A 747 -11.68 -31.93 -3.91
N SER A 748 -11.57 -33.27 -3.75
CA SER A 748 -11.98 -34.10 -2.57
C SER A 748 -11.05 -34.02 -1.34
N VAL A 749 -11.54 -34.33 -0.13
CA VAL A 749 -10.84 -34.06 1.16
C VAL A 749 -10.68 -35.31 2.06
N ARG A 750 -9.49 -35.52 2.64
CA ARG A 750 -9.19 -36.55 3.67
C ARG A 750 -8.46 -35.93 4.88
N ASN A 751 -8.56 -36.57 6.06
CA ASN A 751 -7.96 -36.13 7.33
C ASN A 751 -8.46 -34.75 7.81
N ILE A 752 -9.78 -34.61 7.89
CA ILE A 752 -10.40 -33.43 8.50
C ILE A 752 -10.24 -33.52 10.03
N GLU A 753 -9.62 -32.51 10.64
CA GLU A 753 -9.60 -32.31 12.11
C GLU A 753 -10.89 -31.59 12.51
N THR A 754 -11.69 -32.21 13.37
CA THR A 754 -12.91 -31.57 13.90
C THR A 754 -12.62 -30.94 15.26
N ASP A 755 -13.27 -29.82 15.53
CA ASP A 755 -13.28 -29.09 16.81
C ASP A 755 -14.24 -29.72 17.84
N VAL A 756 -15.08 -30.66 17.41
CA VAL A 756 -15.99 -31.47 18.23
C VAL A 756 -15.58 -32.95 18.25
N GLY A 757 -15.93 -33.66 19.32
CA GLY A 757 -15.65 -35.10 19.44
C GLY A 757 -16.47 -35.96 18.47
N LYS A 758 -16.01 -37.19 18.20
CA LYS A 758 -16.64 -38.12 17.22
C LYS A 758 -18.15 -38.26 17.42
N ALA A 759 -18.60 -38.48 18.65
CA ALA A 759 -20.01 -38.69 18.95
C ALA A 759 -20.90 -37.47 18.62
N GLU A 760 -20.37 -36.26 18.84
CA GLU A 760 -21.05 -35.00 18.54
C GLU A 760 -21.05 -34.71 17.04
N PHE A 761 -19.93 -34.97 16.36
CA PHE A 761 -19.83 -34.88 14.91
C PHE A 761 -20.83 -35.79 14.19
N GLU A 762 -20.92 -37.04 14.61
CA GLU A 762 -21.87 -38.01 14.05
C GLU A 762 -23.33 -37.66 14.39
N ALA A 763 -23.59 -37.08 15.56
CA ALA A 763 -24.93 -36.62 15.92
C ALA A 763 -25.38 -35.46 15.03
N ASN A 764 -24.49 -34.53 14.73
CA ASN A 764 -24.77 -33.42 13.81
C ASN A 764 -25.08 -33.92 12.39
N LEU A 765 -24.34 -34.90 11.89
CA LEU A 765 -24.63 -35.51 10.58
C LEU A 765 -25.98 -36.24 10.57
N ARG A 766 -26.32 -36.99 11.62
CA ARG A 766 -27.65 -37.62 11.73
C ARG A 766 -28.77 -36.59 11.80
N ASN A 767 -28.58 -35.50 12.54
CA ASN A 767 -29.57 -34.42 12.67
C ASN A 767 -29.79 -33.67 11.35
N ASP A 768 -28.74 -33.56 10.52
CA ASP A 768 -28.82 -33.04 9.15
C ASP A 768 -29.39 -34.06 8.15
N GLY A 769 -29.86 -35.22 8.59
CA GLY A 769 -30.53 -36.21 7.73
C GLY A 769 -29.59 -37.05 6.87
N TRP A 770 -28.34 -37.26 7.31
CA TRP A 770 -27.43 -38.21 6.69
C TRP A 770 -27.69 -39.64 7.20
N GLU A 771 -27.77 -40.61 6.29
CA GLU A 771 -27.93 -42.02 6.64
C GLU A 771 -26.59 -42.64 7.04
N GLN A 772 -26.51 -43.19 8.25
CA GLN A 772 -25.31 -43.86 8.74
C GLN A 772 -25.36 -45.37 8.48
N THR A 773 -24.28 -45.91 7.95
CA THR A 773 -24.02 -47.34 7.79
C THR A 773 -22.60 -47.65 8.27
N LEU A 774 -22.31 -48.88 8.65
CA LEU A 774 -20.95 -49.28 9.01
C LEU A 774 -20.19 -49.82 7.79
N SER A 775 -18.90 -49.55 7.69
CA SER A 775 -18.05 -50.13 6.65
C SER A 775 -18.04 -51.66 6.73
N LYS A 776 -17.77 -52.32 5.59
CA LYS A 776 -17.77 -53.79 5.50
C LYS A 776 -16.74 -54.47 6.43
N ASP A 777 -15.69 -53.75 6.84
CA ASP A 777 -14.68 -54.22 7.80
C ASP A 777 -15.00 -53.84 9.26
N GLY A 778 -16.13 -53.15 9.50
CA GLY A 778 -16.66 -52.81 10.83
C GLY A 778 -15.90 -51.71 11.57
N LYS A 779 -15.01 -50.98 10.89
CA LYS A 779 -14.04 -50.06 11.52
C LYS A 779 -14.27 -48.59 11.20
N MET A 780 -15.26 -48.27 10.37
CA MET A 780 -15.57 -46.91 9.93
C MET A 780 -17.07 -46.70 9.84
N ASP A 781 -17.54 -45.61 10.42
CA ASP A 781 -18.91 -45.12 10.30
C ASP A 781 -19.05 -44.34 8.99
N ILE A 782 -19.95 -44.75 8.12
CA ILE A 782 -20.17 -44.19 6.78
C ILE A 782 -21.49 -43.43 6.74
N PHE A 783 -21.45 -42.13 6.48
CA PHE A 783 -22.63 -41.28 6.32
C PHE A 783 -22.87 -40.98 4.84
N THR A 784 -24.09 -41.22 4.36
CA THR A 784 -24.46 -40.95 2.96
C THR A 784 -25.69 -40.08 2.87
N LYS A 785 -25.64 -39.09 1.97
CA LYS A 785 -26.77 -38.20 1.64
C LYS A 785 -26.55 -37.64 0.23
N ASP A 786 -27.58 -37.72 -0.63
CA ASP A 786 -27.56 -37.17 -1.99
C ASP A 786 -26.36 -37.63 -2.86
N GLY A 787 -25.96 -38.89 -2.74
CA GLY A 787 -24.83 -39.47 -3.49
C GLY A 787 -23.43 -39.13 -2.94
N ASN A 788 -23.36 -38.29 -1.91
CA ASN A 788 -22.13 -38.00 -1.17
C ASN A 788 -21.89 -39.06 -0.10
N ARG A 789 -20.60 -39.32 0.20
CA ARG A 789 -20.20 -40.29 1.22
C ARG A 789 -19.12 -39.71 2.13
N TYR A 790 -19.38 -39.77 3.43
CA TYR A 790 -18.43 -39.47 4.50
C TYR A 790 -18.05 -40.75 5.24
N GLY A 791 -16.79 -40.90 5.62
CA GLY A 791 -16.30 -42.00 6.46
C GLY A 791 -15.60 -41.47 7.70
N VAL A 792 -16.00 -41.92 8.89
CA VAL A 792 -15.49 -41.51 10.20
C VAL A 792 -14.80 -42.72 10.85
N ARG A 793 -13.55 -42.57 11.31
CA ARG A 793 -12.76 -43.65 11.93
C ARG A 793 -12.30 -43.26 13.33
N ASP A 794 -11.98 -44.26 14.15
CA ASP A 794 -11.34 -44.05 15.45
C ASP A 794 -9.79 -43.99 15.33
N GLN A 795 -9.26 -42.77 15.55
CA GLN A 795 -7.91 -42.34 15.97
C GLN A 795 -6.67 -42.42 15.03
N SER A 796 -5.90 -41.30 15.02
CA SER A 796 -4.41 -41.34 15.09
C SER A 796 -3.79 -40.12 15.83
N ASN A 797 -2.97 -40.42 16.84
CA ASN A 797 -1.90 -39.67 17.55
C ASN A 797 -2.06 -38.29 18.23
N GLN A 798 -3.16 -37.54 18.13
CA GLN A 798 -3.36 -36.31 18.97
C GLN A 798 -4.78 -36.13 19.55
N GLY A 799 -5.56 -37.20 19.70
CA GLY A 799 -6.81 -37.16 20.47
C GLY A 799 -8.01 -36.48 19.80
N GLN A 800 -8.02 -36.32 18.47
CA GLN A 800 -9.18 -35.84 17.71
C GLN A 800 -9.52 -36.81 16.56
N PRO A 801 -10.80 -36.98 16.19
CA PRO A 801 -11.23 -37.90 15.13
C PRO A 801 -10.93 -37.33 13.73
N THR A 802 -10.73 -38.23 12.76
CA THR A 802 -10.47 -37.89 11.35
C THR A 802 -11.64 -38.33 10.48
N ALA A 803 -12.18 -37.42 9.66
CA ALA A 803 -13.21 -37.71 8.67
C ALA A 803 -12.67 -37.65 7.23
N ASP A 804 -13.14 -38.56 6.38
CA ASP A 804 -12.85 -38.63 4.95
C ASP A 804 -14.11 -38.26 4.15
N TYR A 805 -14.03 -37.26 3.25
CA TYR A 805 -15.12 -36.84 2.36
C TYR A 805 -14.84 -37.24 0.91
N PHE A 806 -15.77 -37.98 0.30
CA PHE A 806 -15.68 -38.40 -1.10
C PHE A 806 -16.89 -37.88 -1.89
N PRO A 807 -16.71 -36.83 -2.71
CA PRO A 807 -17.65 -36.53 -3.79
C PRO A 807 -17.64 -37.70 -4.79
N ALA A 808 -18.76 -37.91 -5.48
CA ALA A 808 -18.83 -38.92 -6.53
C ALA A 808 -17.74 -38.69 -7.60
N GLY A 809 -16.79 -39.62 -7.72
CA GLY A 809 -15.89 -39.74 -8.89
C GLY A 809 -14.44 -39.22 -8.78
N SER A 810 -13.88 -38.90 -7.61
CA SER A 810 -12.58 -38.19 -7.52
C SER A 810 -11.43 -38.96 -6.82
N LYS A 811 -10.16 -38.72 -7.25
CA LYS A 811 -8.91 -39.37 -6.78
C LYS A 811 -7.90 -38.34 -6.19
N GLY A 812 -7.84 -38.25 -4.85
CA GLY A 812 -6.64 -38.10 -3.99
C GLY A 812 -5.79 -36.80 -3.93
N ALA A 813 -5.90 -36.03 -2.82
CA ALA A 813 -4.85 -35.42 -1.96
C ALA A 813 -5.50 -34.64 -0.78
N THR A 814 -4.75 -33.99 0.13
CA THR A 814 -5.14 -33.67 1.54
C THR A 814 -5.13 -32.17 1.89
N VAL A 815 -6.16 -31.62 2.58
CA VAL A 815 -6.15 -30.32 3.32
C VAL A 815 -7.14 -30.33 4.52
N LYS A 816 -6.81 -29.63 5.61
CA LYS A 816 -7.56 -29.49 6.89
C LYS A 816 -8.69 -28.44 6.83
N ILE A 817 -9.80 -28.67 7.54
CA ILE A 817 -10.94 -27.74 7.69
C ILE A 817 -11.17 -27.48 9.19
N ARG A 818 -11.43 -26.23 9.58
CA ARG A 818 -11.90 -25.85 10.92
C ARG A 818 -13.38 -25.46 10.80
N LEU A 819 -14.28 -26.22 11.42
CA LEU A 819 -15.66 -25.77 11.63
C LEU A 819 -15.64 -24.88 12.88
N GLY A 820 -16.52 -23.88 12.91
CA GLY A 820 -16.64 -22.97 14.04
C GLY A 820 -18.02 -23.09 14.64
N THR A 821 -18.12 -22.87 15.95
CA THR A 821 -19.38 -22.46 16.58
C THR A 821 -19.18 -21.30 17.56
N LEU A 822 -20.12 -20.35 17.44
CA LEU A 822 -20.63 -19.31 18.34
C LEU A 822 -19.64 -18.34 19.01
#